data_AF-A0A0V0YL38-F1
#
_entry.id   AF-A0A0V0YL38-F1
#
_cell.length_a   1.000
_cell.length_b   1.000
_cell.length_c   1.000
_cell.angle_alpha   90.00
_cell.angle_beta   90.00
_cell.angle_gamma   90.00
#
_symmetry.space_group_name_H-M   'P 1'
#
loop_
_entity.id
_entity.type
_entity.pdbx_description
1 polymer ?
#
loop_
_entity_poly.entity_id
_entity_poly.type
_entity_poly.pdbx_seq_one_letter_code
_entity_poly.pdbx_strand_id
1 'polypeptide(L)'
;MPRSTRSGASSSQNSRPSSSRRSTPSENSSAVNSPRLTFLYLGRRSTRTQSRQASQNVSQRSAADEISVIPPSENNSEQPMDLDFARSSQSSGSAIVESDFQDLELDELLHQRPSSPEAVVTVNMGQPEFLPDVVNNMPVRRTVMNPAINSNSIVQSQESGRGTRVFIWGTGICLTDLEGKFGTFIEEFQPSDTDEMESTEKYYLELLKNVHLSESTSFEINLQHLKQFDEALYYLVLTYPADVIPYLDYVANNIYAKHFPTGRRNELQVRPYNGDRIQCMRALDPKDVNRLVTMNGLVTRSTGIIPEMRCGFFECAICKSSTMVENEMGFIKEPDYCESCQTKNTFVLICNKSLFLSRQLIKLQEFPDEMPPGQAPLSITLHAHGELVDTVQPGDRVTVCGIYRANPVRERSNFRGCRPVLKVHVDVLHFQKMEAFQLQENDYQRWLTPERIEKIRDLASRPDVYDRLAHALAPSIYEHNSIKMAILYLLFGGTRKDLSEVGRGKFRHFFIIVLFDLSEINVLLCGDPGTSKSQLLQYIYRLLPRGQYVSGKGSSAAGLTAHVSRDPETNHFVLQIGALALSDNGVCCIDEFDKMNEVARSVLQECMEQQTLSVAKAGIVCQLNARTSVLAAANPVESQWNRNKTILENVQLPHTLLSRFDLIFLMVDPQDEYYDRGLATHLVSLYHKGYEEAESELLDMSLLKDYITYAKATCFPILNEEARDYLVEKYVEMRKGGNISHGQICAYPRQLESLIRLGEARAKIRLSPVVERKDVEEAYKLYKEALKQSATDPTTGKVDINILALGTSAGARKQMDQLRIIVKAKLTSKPFGTWMCPRTMLADIRESTEMTIRRELFEEVINELCKDDTIVRGRQNKIRLNKPIDSIATRTDVDVAA
;
A
#
# COMPACT_ATOMS: atom_id res chain seq x y z
N MET A 1 -16.23 -53.69 37.03
CA MET A 1 -17.07 -54.39 38.04
C MET A 1 -17.17 -53.46 39.24
N PRO A 2 -18.35 -53.24 39.85
CA PRO A 2 -19.74 -53.52 39.40
C PRO A 2 -20.09 -52.65 38.16
N ARG A 3 -21.19 -52.75 37.38
CA ARG A 3 -22.62 -53.18 37.54
C ARG A 3 -23.55 -52.13 38.17
N SER A 4 -24.76 -51.85 37.65
CA SER A 4 -25.38 -52.29 36.36
C SER A 4 -26.71 -51.59 36.03
N THR A 5 -27.15 -51.73 34.76
CA THR A 5 -28.56 -51.82 34.25
C THR A 5 -29.52 -50.62 34.37
N ARG A 6 -30.56 -50.51 33.52
CA ARG A 6 -30.67 -50.58 32.04
C ARG A 6 -32.10 -50.19 31.60
N SER A 7 -32.19 -49.57 30.43
CA SER A 7 -33.35 -49.40 29.53
C SER A 7 -34.43 -50.51 29.50
N GLY A 8 -35.71 -50.12 29.61
CA GLY A 8 -36.59 -49.84 28.45
C GLY A 8 -37.48 -50.95 27.83
N ALA A 9 -38.65 -50.51 27.33
CA ALA A 9 -39.52 -51.13 26.30
C ALA A 9 -40.27 -52.47 26.61
N SER A 10 -41.47 -52.76 26.06
CA SER A 10 -42.51 -51.93 25.41
C SER A 10 -43.84 -52.69 25.17
N SER A 11 -44.91 -51.94 24.85
CA SER A 11 -46.09 -52.33 24.04
C SER A 11 -47.23 -53.22 24.60
N SER A 12 -48.45 -52.66 24.57
CA SER A 12 -49.64 -53.22 23.88
C SER A 12 -50.63 -52.06 23.62
N GLN A 13 -51.72 -52.27 22.87
CA GLN A 13 -52.46 -51.20 22.15
C GLN A 13 -53.96 -51.08 22.52
N ASN A 14 -54.60 -49.92 22.22
CA ASN A 14 -55.88 -49.90 21.50
C ASN A 14 -56.32 -48.53 20.89
N SER A 15 -56.94 -48.58 19.71
CA SER A 15 -57.87 -47.64 19.01
C SER A 15 -57.81 -46.11 19.24
N ARG A 16 -57.47 -45.23 18.25
CA ARG A 16 -58.25 -44.71 17.07
C ARG A 16 -59.58 -43.97 17.41
N PRO A 17 -60.06 -42.97 16.61
CA PRO A 17 -59.77 -42.62 15.20
C PRO A 17 -59.28 -41.16 14.93
N SER A 18 -59.75 -40.46 13.88
CA SER A 18 -58.87 -39.61 13.03
C SER A 18 -59.45 -38.35 12.31
N SER A 19 -58.52 -37.54 11.79
CA SER A 19 -58.50 -36.82 10.47
C SER A 19 -59.17 -35.45 10.19
N SER A 20 -58.29 -34.43 9.99
CA SER A 20 -58.13 -33.60 8.75
C SER A 20 -58.50 -32.10 8.67
N ARG A 21 -57.51 -31.32 8.15
CA ARG A 21 -57.54 -30.20 7.17
C ARG A 21 -58.35 -28.87 7.38
N ARG A 22 -57.54 -27.79 7.50
CA ARG A 22 -57.48 -26.58 6.61
C ARG A 22 -58.44 -25.39 6.87
N SER A 23 -57.90 -24.19 6.57
CA SER A 23 -58.57 -22.90 6.20
C SER A 23 -58.98 -21.92 7.32
N THR A 24 -58.48 -20.69 7.18
CA THR A 24 -59.10 -19.35 7.40
C THR A 24 -60.48 -19.21 8.05
N PRO A 25 -60.68 -18.12 8.83
CA PRO A 25 -61.89 -17.31 8.79
C PRO A 25 -61.73 -16.03 7.95
N SER A 26 -62.86 -15.50 7.49
CA SER A 26 -63.06 -14.19 6.85
C SER A 26 -64.45 -13.66 7.27
N GLU A 27 -64.96 -12.61 6.61
CA GLU A 27 -66.36 -12.13 6.69
C GLU A 27 -66.75 -11.22 7.91
N ASN A 28 -67.68 -10.25 7.82
CA ASN A 28 -68.37 -9.71 6.62
C ASN A 28 -68.93 -8.26 6.72
N SER A 29 -69.35 -7.76 5.55
CA SER A 29 -70.53 -6.91 5.26
C SER A 29 -70.48 -5.35 5.24
N SER A 30 -70.53 -4.85 3.98
CA SER A 30 -71.45 -3.80 3.47
C SER A 30 -71.17 -2.29 3.71
N ALA A 31 -71.58 -1.35 2.84
CA ALA A 31 -71.89 -1.35 1.38
C ALA A 31 -72.18 0.10 0.87
N VAL A 32 -72.50 0.22 -0.44
CA VAL A 32 -73.33 1.26 -1.09
C VAL A 32 -72.64 2.43 -1.86
N ASN A 33 -72.76 2.33 -3.19
CA ASN A 33 -72.86 3.36 -4.25
C ASN A 33 -71.70 4.32 -4.60
N SER A 34 -71.17 4.11 -5.81
CA SER A 34 -71.03 5.17 -6.82
C SER A 34 -71.72 4.73 -8.14
N PRO A 35 -72.20 5.66 -8.99
CA PRO A 35 -72.55 5.28 -10.36
C PRO A 35 -72.20 6.31 -11.47
N ARG A 36 -71.72 5.78 -12.61
CA ARG A 36 -71.92 6.28 -14.01
C ARG A 36 -71.16 7.56 -14.46
N LEU A 37 -70.76 7.73 -15.74
CA LEU A 37 -70.54 6.82 -16.90
C LEU A 37 -69.80 7.55 -18.06
N THR A 38 -69.52 6.80 -19.15
CA THR A 38 -69.52 7.20 -20.60
C THR A 38 -68.17 7.38 -21.33
N PHE A 39 -67.88 6.41 -22.23
CA PHE A 39 -67.26 6.41 -23.60
C PHE A 39 -66.43 7.62 -24.13
N LEU A 40 -65.48 7.49 -25.07
CA LEU A 40 -65.32 6.59 -26.26
C LEU A 40 -63.88 6.02 -26.39
N TYR A 41 -63.64 4.80 -26.91
CA TYR A 41 -63.34 4.44 -28.32
C TYR A 41 -62.29 5.34 -29.01
N LEU A 42 -61.23 4.84 -29.68
CA LEU A 42 -61.08 3.65 -30.53
C LEU A 42 -59.72 2.92 -30.38
N GLY A 43 -59.58 1.72 -30.95
CA GLY A 43 -58.30 1.05 -31.17
C GLY A 43 -58.40 -0.10 -32.18
N ARG A 44 -57.26 -0.59 -32.71
CA ARG A 44 -57.19 -1.83 -33.51
C ARG A 44 -55.80 -2.50 -33.47
N ARG A 45 -55.80 -3.83 -33.55
CA ARG A 45 -54.67 -4.76 -33.70
C ARG A 45 -54.99 -5.71 -34.88
N SER A 46 -54.11 -6.69 -35.14
CA SER A 46 -54.30 -7.84 -36.06
C SER A 46 -53.98 -7.53 -37.54
N THR A 47 -53.52 -8.47 -38.39
CA THR A 47 -53.36 -9.94 -38.25
C THR A 47 -52.13 -10.47 -39.04
N ARG A 48 -51.82 -11.76 -38.90
CA ARG A 48 -50.79 -12.56 -39.60
C ARG A 48 -51.47 -13.62 -40.48
N THR A 49 -51.04 -13.85 -41.74
CA THR A 49 -50.95 -15.16 -42.46
C THR A 49 -50.87 -15.06 -44.00
N GLN A 50 -50.11 -15.98 -44.64
CA GLN A 50 -50.26 -16.51 -46.02
C GLN A 50 -49.96 -15.56 -47.21
N SER A 51 -49.49 -16.01 -48.41
CA SER A 51 -49.12 -17.35 -48.90
C SER A 51 -48.09 -17.35 -50.05
N ARG A 52 -47.35 -18.48 -50.20
CA ARG A 52 -46.71 -19.06 -51.41
C ARG A 52 -46.69 -18.27 -52.74
N GLN A 53 -45.52 -18.23 -53.39
CA GLN A 53 -45.31 -18.84 -54.71
C GLN A 53 -43.81 -19.16 -54.93
N ALA A 54 -43.44 -19.80 -56.06
CA ALA A 54 -42.12 -20.40 -56.27
C ALA A 54 -41.48 -20.04 -57.62
N SER A 55 -40.15 -20.05 -57.64
CA SER A 55 -39.25 -20.32 -58.79
C SER A 55 -39.59 -19.71 -60.17
N GLN A 56 -38.77 -18.75 -60.60
CA GLN A 56 -38.14 -18.78 -61.93
C GLN A 56 -36.83 -17.99 -61.95
N ASN A 57 -35.98 -18.24 -62.94
CA ASN A 57 -34.59 -17.79 -63.01
C ASN A 57 -34.43 -16.41 -63.71
N VAL A 58 -33.30 -15.73 -63.47
CA VAL A 58 -32.24 -15.42 -64.49
C VAL A 58 -31.31 -14.28 -64.02
N SER A 59 -30.09 -14.64 -63.59
CA SER A 59 -28.83 -13.84 -63.67
C SER A 59 -28.73 -12.49 -62.90
N GLN A 60 -27.55 -11.94 -62.56
CA GLN A 60 -26.16 -12.35 -62.84
C GLN A 60 -25.15 -11.78 -61.79
N ARG A 61 -24.01 -12.47 -61.62
CA ARG A 61 -22.70 -12.05 -61.02
C ARG A 61 -22.57 -11.89 -59.49
N SER A 62 -21.66 -12.71 -58.95
CA SER A 62 -21.00 -12.58 -57.64
C SER A 62 -19.67 -13.35 -57.65
N ALA A 63 -18.62 -12.80 -57.04
CA ALA A 63 -17.40 -13.48 -56.57
C ALA A 63 -16.74 -12.56 -55.51
N ALA A 64 -16.32 -12.96 -54.29
CA ALA A 64 -15.76 -14.20 -53.73
C ALA A 64 -14.22 -14.31 -53.87
N ASP A 65 -13.44 -14.84 -52.91
CA ASP A 65 -13.64 -15.03 -51.45
C ASP A 65 -12.27 -15.35 -50.75
N GLU A 66 -12.28 -15.73 -49.47
CA GLU A 66 -11.13 -15.90 -48.56
C GLU A 66 -10.33 -17.25 -48.61
N ILE A 67 -9.12 -17.23 -47.99
CA ILE A 67 -8.54 -18.26 -47.07
C ILE A 67 -7.69 -19.49 -47.58
N SER A 68 -6.35 -19.37 -47.37
CA SER A 68 -5.42 -20.33 -46.69
C SER A 68 -4.72 -21.57 -47.35
N VAL A 69 -3.57 -21.92 -46.71
CA VAL A 69 -2.80 -23.21 -46.62
C VAL A 69 -1.40 -23.27 -47.30
N ILE A 70 -0.52 -24.08 -46.69
CA ILE A 70 0.97 -24.25 -46.70
C ILE A 70 1.33 -25.59 -47.43
N PRO A 71 2.55 -25.99 -47.91
CA PRO A 71 3.97 -25.51 -47.80
C PRO A 71 4.55 -25.12 -49.22
N PRO A 72 5.85 -25.22 -49.64
CA PRO A 72 7.09 -25.73 -48.99
C PRO A 72 8.40 -24.88 -49.17
N SER A 73 9.52 -25.55 -49.48
CA SER A 73 10.93 -25.29 -49.15
C SER A 73 11.89 -24.99 -50.35
N GLU A 74 13.11 -24.56 -49.99
CA GLU A 74 14.40 -24.69 -50.70
C GLU A 74 14.88 -23.65 -51.75
N ASN A 75 16.00 -23.00 -51.40
CA ASN A 75 17.20 -22.61 -52.17
C ASN A 75 17.09 -22.57 -53.71
N ASN A 76 17.53 -21.50 -54.38
CA ASN A 76 18.97 -21.25 -54.53
C ASN A 76 19.37 -19.80 -54.90
N SER A 77 20.69 -19.60 -55.03
CA SER A 77 21.41 -18.35 -55.14
C SER A 77 21.48 -17.72 -56.55
N GLU A 78 22.10 -16.52 -56.55
CA GLU A 78 22.88 -15.90 -57.63
C GLU A 78 22.22 -14.99 -58.70
N GLN A 79 23.05 -14.01 -59.07
CA GLN A 79 22.88 -12.91 -60.04
C GLN A 79 23.56 -13.36 -61.38
N PRO A 80 24.08 -12.53 -62.32
CA PRO A 80 24.09 -11.05 -62.42
C PRO A 80 23.95 -10.45 -63.86
N MET A 81 24.04 -9.09 -63.92
CA MET A 81 24.42 -8.27 -65.11
C MET A 81 23.37 -8.24 -66.27
N ASP A 82 23.26 -7.25 -67.17
CA ASP A 82 23.88 -5.93 -67.46
C ASP A 82 22.91 -5.16 -68.42
N LEU A 83 23.00 -3.92 -68.94
CA LEU A 83 23.84 -2.68 -68.97
C LEU A 83 22.94 -1.58 -69.66
N ASP A 84 23.14 -0.25 -69.78
CA ASP A 84 24.13 0.78 -69.41
C ASP A 84 23.48 2.20 -69.66
N PHE A 85 24.29 3.27 -69.66
CA PHE A 85 24.18 4.55 -70.39
C PHE A 85 23.51 5.78 -69.72
N ALA A 86 24.27 6.36 -68.77
CA ALA A 86 25.04 7.60 -68.99
C ALA A 86 24.61 8.97 -68.38
N ARG A 87 25.54 9.49 -67.55
CA ARG A 87 26.01 10.91 -67.41
C ARG A 87 25.06 11.95 -66.78
N SER A 88 25.55 12.92 -65.96
CA SER A 88 26.91 13.15 -65.40
C SER A 88 26.89 14.19 -64.25
N SER A 89 28.04 14.43 -63.61
CA SER A 89 28.34 15.35 -62.48
C SER A 89 27.59 15.05 -61.16
N GLN A 90 28.17 14.45 -60.11
CA GLN A 90 29.42 14.73 -59.34
C GLN A 90 29.36 16.02 -58.51
N SER A 91 29.90 16.11 -57.29
CA SER A 91 30.39 15.14 -56.25
C SER A 91 30.70 15.98 -54.99
N SER A 92 31.05 15.52 -53.77
CA SER A 92 31.32 14.23 -53.08
C SER A 92 31.19 14.55 -51.56
N GLY A 93 30.96 13.65 -50.60
CA GLY A 93 31.37 12.25 -50.42
C GLY A 93 32.43 12.20 -49.29
N SER A 94 32.10 11.89 -48.04
CA SER A 94 31.87 10.54 -47.45
C SER A 94 33.16 9.72 -47.28
N ALA A 95 33.73 9.61 -46.05
CA ALA A 95 33.47 8.55 -45.06
C ALA A 95 34.53 7.41 -45.14
N ILE A 96 34.34 6.29 -44.39
CA ILE A 96 35.16 5.04 -44.35
C ILE A 96 36.45 5.10 -43.48
N VAL A 97 36.91 4.07 -42.74
CA VAL A 97 36.29 2.96 -41.93
C VAL A 97 37.41 2.17 -41.18
N GLU A 98 37.10 1.45 -40.08
CA GLU A 98 37.91 0.36 -39.41
C GLU A 98 39.36 0.69 -38.90
N SER A 99 40.01 -0.07 -38.00
CA SER A 99 39.62 -1.07 -36.97
C SER A 99 40.71 -1.14 -35.86
N ASP A 100 40.42 -1.87 -34.77
CA ASP A 100 41.30 -2.51 -33.76
C ASP A 100 42.61 -1.85 -33.27
N PHE A 101 42.78 -1.69 -31.94
CA PHE A 101 43.87 -2.32 -31.14
C PHE A 101 43.65 -2.10 -29.62
N GLN A 102 44.58 -2.57 -28.78
CA GLN A 102 44.37 -2.94 -27.37
C GLN A 102 44.78 -1.90 -26.31
N ASP A 103 44.34 -2.20 -25.08
CA ASP A 103 44.65 -1.65 -23.76
C ASP A 103 45.99 -0.89 -23.56
N LEU A 104 45.97 0.18 -22.75
CA LEU A 104 46.93 0.42 -21.65
C LEU A 104 46.53 1.58 -20.70
N GLU A 105 46.23 1.20 -19.46
CA GLU A 105 46.36 1.83 -18.13
C GLU A 105 46.84 3.29 -17.87
N LEU A 106 46.34 3.83 -16.75
CA LEU A 106 46.90 4.88 -15.85
C LEU A 106 46.98 6.36 -16.33
N ASP A 107 46.84 7.40 -15.49
CA ASP A 107 46.31 7.48 -14.11
C ASP A 107 45.81 8.91 -13.71
N GLU A 108 45.19 8.99 -12.53
CA GLU A 108 45.01 10.09 -11.56
C GLU A 108 45.46 11.53 -11.90
N LEU A 109 44.54 12.51 -11.73
CA LEU A 109 44.65 13.70 -10.83
C LEU A 109 43.75 14.89 -11.25
N LEU A 110 42.76 15.23 -10.43
CA LEU A 110 42.14 16.57 -10.41
C LEU A 110 41.90 17.02 -8.96
N HIS A 111 42.52 18.15 -8.57
CA HIS A 111 42.33 18.73 -7.25
C HIS A 111 42.20 20.25 -7.25
N GLN A 112 40.96 20.67 -6.98
CA GLN A 112 40.56 21.82 -6.15
C GLN A 112 40.72 23.25 -6.71
N ARG A 113 39.81 24.10 -6.19
CA ARG A 113 39.63 25.54 -6.51
C ARG A 113 40.62 26.40 -5.71
N PRO A 114 40.66 27.72 -5.97
CA PRO A 114 40.02 28.61 -5.00
C PRO A 114 39.06 29.66 -5.62
N SER A 115 38.64 30.63 -4.82
CA SER A 115 37.46 31.49 -5.00
C SER A 115 37.73 32.91 -5.52
N SER A 116 36.62 33.57 -5.90
CA SER A 116 36.37 35.02 -6.09
C SER A 116 37.18 35.97 -5.17
N PRO A 117 37.50 37.21 -5.61
CA PRO A 117 36.51 38.31 -5.66
C PRO A 117 36.58 39.31 -6.83
N GLU A 118 35.53 40.14 -6.92
CA GLU A 118 35.45 41.55 -7.41
C GLU A 118 36.33 42.07 -8.57
N ALA A 119 35.69 42.51 -9.67
CA ALA A 119 35.91 43.85 -10.26
C ALA A 119 34.93 44.18 -11.42
N VAL A 120 34.68 45.48 -11.61
CA VAL A 120 33.81 46.10 -12.64
C VAL A 120 34.38 45.98 -14.05
N VAL A 121 33.52 45.67 -15.05
CA VAL A 121 33.70 46.12 -16.44
C VAL A 121 32.37 46.65 -16.98
N THR A 122 32.36 47.92 -17.39
CA THR A 122 31.21 48.59 -18.03
C THR A 122 31.19 48.38 -19.54
N VAL A 123 30.03 48.06 -20.11
CA VAL A 123 29.77 48.23 -21.55
C VAL A 123 28.46 48.99 -21.72
N ASN A 124 28.51 50.16 -22.36
CA ASN A 124 27.34 50.98 -22.62
C ASN A 124 26.49 50.39 -23.74
N MET A 125 25.19 50.25 -23.49
CA MET A 125 24.14 50.23 -24.53
C MET A 125 23.06 51.25 -24.14
N GLY A 126 22.47 51.90 -25.14
CA GLY A 126 21.63 53.08 -24.94
C GLY A 126 20.34 52.82 -24.17
N GLN A 127 19.89 53.83 -23.42
CA GLN A 127 18.61 53.80 -22.71
C GLN A 127 17.43 53.81 -23.69
N PRO A 128 16.47 52.89 -23.59
CA PRO A 128 15.09 53.17 -23.97
C PRO A 128 14.42 53.99 -22.86
N GLU A 129 13.72 55.06 -23.23
CA GLU A 129 12.93 55.85 -22.28
C GLU A 129 11.69 55.04 -21.85
N PHE A 130 11.68 54.58 -20.59
CA PHE A 130 10.46 54.04 -19.99
C PHE A 130 9.54 55.20 -19.59
N LEU A 131 8.33 55.23 -20.13
CA LEU A 131 7.29 56.13 -19.64
C LEU A 131 6.95 55.79 -18.18
N PRO A 132 6.61 56.78 -17.34
CA PRO A 132 6.13 56.50 -15.99
C PRO A 132 4.75 55.85 -16.04
N ASP A 133 4.60 54.69 -15.38
CA ASP A 133 3.31 53.98 -15.29
C ASP A 133 2.28 54.80 -14.48
N VAL A 134 1.34 55.44 -15.20
CA VAL A 134 0.22 56.17 -14.60
C VAL A 134 -0.90 55.20 -14.18
N VAL A 135 -0.64 54.40 -13.15
CA VAL A 135 -1.65 53.59 -12.46
C VAL A 135 -1.51 53.72 -10.94
N ASN A 136 -1.64 54.96 -10.44
CA ASN A 136 -2.00 55.21 -9.05
C ASN A 136 -3.51 55.45 -8.93
N ASN A 137 -4.12 55.01 -7.83
CA ASN A 137 -5.52 55.22 -7.47
C ASN A 137 -6.58 54.56 -8.38
N MET A 138 -6.59 53.23 -8.45
CA MET A 138 -7.88 52.53 -8.31
C MET A 138 -8.00 52.03 -6.87
N PRO A 139 -9.01 52.44 -6.08
CA PRO A 139 -9.36 51.69 -4.89
C PRO A 139 -9.88 50.32 -5.35
N VAL A 140 -9.36 49.23 -4.79
CA VAL A 140 -10.05 47.94 -4.87
C VAL A 140 -11.43 48.16 -4.29
N ARG A 141 -12.45 48.10 -5.15
CA ARG A 141 -13.81 48.43 -4.77
C ARG A 141 -14.29 47.34 -3.84
N ARG A 142 -14.25 47.61 -2.52
CA ARG A 142 -14.92 46.81 -1.49
C ARG A 142 -16.25 46.32 -2.06
N THR A 143 -16.58 45.05 -1.82
CA THR A 143 -17.87 44.45 -2.17
C THR A 143 -18.97 45.03 -1.28
N VAL A 144 -19.22 46.33 -1.44
CA VAL A 144 -20.40 47.02 -0.95
C VAL A 144 -21.57 46.37 -1.68
N MET A 145 -22.19 45.39 -1.02
CA MET A 145 -23.57 45.05 -1.30
C MET A 145 -24.37 46.34 -1.12
N ASN A 146 -24.61 47.05 -2.22
CA ASN A 146 -25.43 48.25 -2.22
C ASN A 146 -26.81 47.83 -1.70
N PRO A 147 -27.30 48.37 -0.56
CA PRO A 147 -28.68 48.18 -0.14
C PRO A 147 -29.59 49.11 -0.98
N ALA A 148 -29.49 49.00 -2.31
CA ALA A 148 -30.31 49.71 -3.28
C ALA A 148 -31.70 49.04 -3.41
N ILE A 149 -32.28 48.65 -2.27
CA ILE A 149 -33.68 48.30 -2.16
C ILE A 149 -34.44 49.62 -2.04
N ASN A 150 -35.49 49.78 -2.84
CA ASN A 150 -36.28 51.01 -2.91
C ASN A 150 -36.70 51.51 -1.52
N SER A 151 -36.43 52.78 -1.24
CA SER A 151 -36.63 53.43 0.06
C SER A 151 -38.10 53.72 0.38
N ASN A 152 -38.94 52.68 0.45
CA ASN A 152 -40.39 52.81 0.71
C ASN A 152 -41.08 51.55 1.31
N SER A 153 -40.47 50.85 2.26
CA SER A 153 -41.18 49.83 3.09
C SER A 153 -40.44 49.35 4.36
N ILE A 154 -39.81 50.25 5.14
CA ILE A 154 -39.26 49.88 6.47
C ILE A 154 -40.31 50.16 7.55
N VAL A 155 -40.95 49.11 8.06
CA VAL A 155 -41.76 49.18 9.29
C VAL A 155 -40.83 49.22 10.49
N GLN A 156 -40.67 50.41 11.08
CA GLN A 156 -39.84 50.58 12.28
C GLN A 156 -40.59 50.16 13.54
N SER A 157 -40.31 48.98 14.06
CA SER A 157 -40.55 48.65 15.47
C SER A 157 -39.40 49.20 16.33
N GLN A 158 -39.71 50.07 17.29
CA GLN A 158 -38.72 50.69 18.17
C GLN A 158 -38.44 49.80 19.39
N GLU A 159 -37.28 49.14 19.41
CA GLU A 159 -36.62 48.70 20.65
C GLU A 159 -35.16 49.17 20.65
N SER A 160 -34.67 49.58 21.82
CA SER A 160 -33.50 50.45 21.95
C SER A 160 -32.17 49.69 22.13
N GLY A 161 -31.10 50.23 21.52
CA GLY A 161 -29.73 50.06 22.00
C GLY A 161 -28.90 48.92 21.41
N ARG A 162 -29.41 48.16 20.44
CA ARG A 162 -28.60 47.19 19.66
C ARG A 162 -28.28 47.77 18.29
N GLY A 163 -27.04 47.59 17.84
CA GLY A 163 -26.62 47.97 16.49
C GLY A 163 -27.42 47.24 15.41
N THR A 164 -27.50 47.83 14.21
CA THR A 164 -28.33 47.32 13.11
C THR A 164 -27.97 45.88 12.74
N ARG A 165 -28.78 44.93 13.18
CA ARG A 165 -28.55 43.49 12.94
C ARG A 165 -28.77 43.16 11.47
N VAL A 166 -27.67 42.93 10.76
CA VAL A 166 -27.68 42.48 9.36
C VAL A 166 -27.77 40.95 9.33
N PHE A 167 -28.76 40.44 8.60
CA PHE A 167 -28.96 39.02 8.37
C PHE A 167 -28.74 38.67 6.90
N ILE A 168 -28.15 37.52 6.62
CA ILE A 168 -27.97 37.02 5.25
C ILE A 168 -29.30 36.45 4.75
N TRP A 169 -29.78 36.92 3.58
CA TRP A 169 -31.04 36.46 3.01
C TRP A 169 -31.04 34.94 2.75
N GLY A 170 -32.05 34.24 3.28
CA GLY A 170 -32.17 32.78 3.15
C GLY A 170 -31.51 31.98 4.27
N THR A 171 -30.80 32.63 5.21
CA THR A 171 -30.26 31.99 6.42
C THR A 171 -30.74 32.72 7.69
N GLY A 172 -30.53 32.12 8.86
CA GLY A 172 -30.80 32.75 10.16
C GLY A 172 -29.62 33.54 10.74
N ILE A 173 -28.55 33.75 9.96
CA ILE A 173 -27.24 34.18 10.47
C ILE A 173 -27.19 35.70 10.62
N CYS A 174 -26.84 36.16 11.82
CA CYS A 174 -26.57 37.57 12.10
C CYS A 174 -25.07 37.85 12.04
N LEU A 175 -24.64 38.76 11.15
CA LEU A 175 -23.22 38.99 10.86
C LEU A 175 -22.43 39.51 12.07
N THR A 176 -22.99 40.51 12.78
CA THR A 176 -22.38 41.12 13.98
C THR A 176 -22.08 40.12 15.08
N ASP A 177 -22.95 39.13 15.23
CA ASP A 177 -22.88 38.14 16.28
C ASP A 177 -21.84 37.05 15.92
N LEU A 178 -21.60 36.83 14.62
CA LEU A 178 -20.55 35.94 14.09
C LEU A 178 -19.16 36.58 14.17
N GLU A 179 -19.03 37.87 13.83
CA GLU A 179 -17.78 38.64 13.98
C GLU A 179 -17.32 38.67 15.44
N GLY A 180 -18.24 38.94 16.38
CA GLY A 180 -17.93 38.89 17.81
C GLY A 180 -17.43 37.52 18.26
N LYS A 181 -18.20 36.45 17.99
CA LYS A 181 -17.87 35.07 18.41
C LYS A 181 -16.55 34.56 17.83
N PHE A 182 -16.32 34.77 16.53
CA PHE A 182 -15.10 34.30 15.89
C PHE A 182 -13.88 35.18 16.24
N GLY A 183 -14.10 36.47 16.49
CA GLY A 183 -13.09 37.36 17.08
C GLY A 183 -12.62 36.87 18.44
N THR A 184 -13.55 36.60 19.38
CA THR A 184 -13.19 36.03 20.69
C THR A 184 -12.53 34.66 20.57
N PHE A 185 -12.93 33.81 19.61
CA PHE A 185 -12.27 32.52 19.39
C PHE A 185 -10.77 32.67 19.04
N ILE A 186 -10.43 33.52 18.06
CA ILE A 186 -9.03 33.77 17.70
C ILE A 186 -8.27 34.50 18.82
N GLU A 187 -8.91 35.47 19.47
CA GLU A 187 -8.28 36.31 20.51
C GLU A 187 -8.23 35.66 21.90
N GLU A 188 -8.90 34.52 22.16
CA GLU A 188 -8.98 33.90 23.50
C GLU A 188 -8.71 32.39 23.58
N PHE A 189 -8.79 31.61 22.50
CA PHE A 189 -8.70 30.14 22.59
C PHE A 189 -7.31 29.61 23.00
N GLN A 190 -7.33 28.62 23.91
CA GLN A 190 -6.21 27.78 24.31
C GLN A 190 -6.68 26.31 24.30
N PRO A 191 -5.91 25.36 23.74
CA PRO A 191 -6.28 23.95 23.72
C PRO A 191 -6.24 23.35 25.14
N SER A 192 -7.12 22.40 25.42
CA SER A 192 -7.20 21.68 26.71
C SER A 192 -6.12 20.62 26.91
N ASP A 193 -5.42 20.24 25.83
CA ASP A 193 -4.71 18.96 25.76
C ASP A 193 -3.18 19.10 25.93
N THR A 194 -2.70 20.33 26.18
CA THR A 194 -1.29 20.65 26.46
C THR A 194 -1.09 20.97 27.93
N ASP A 195 -1.06 19.93 28.76
CA ASP A 195 -0.29 19.97 30.00
C ASP A 195 1.21 20.12 29.66
N GLU A 196 1.98 20.75 30.56
CA GLU A 196 3.44 20.95 30.45
C GLU A 196 3.95 21.86 29.29
N MET A 197 3.61 23.15 29.33
CA MET A 197 4.55 24.30 29.18
C MET A 197 3.79 25.64 29.27
N GLU A 198 4.28 26.61 30.05
CA GLU A 198 3.64 27.93 30.21
C GLU A 198 3.95 28.89 29.03
N SER A 199 3.42 28.61 27.84
CA SER A 199 3.32 29.64 26.81
C SER A 199 2.24 30.66 27.20
N THR A 200 2.66 31.88 27.54
CA THR A 200 1.75 33.00 27.86
C THR A 200 1.07 33.62 26.63
N GLU A 201 1.25 33.03 25.46
CA GLU A 201 0.68 33.47 24.20
C GLU A 201 -0.38 32.48 23.69
N LYS A 202 -1.47 33.00 23.14
CA LYS A 202 -2.65 32.21 22.77
C LYS A 202 -2.45 31.52 21.42
N TYR A 203 -2.90 30.26 21.33
CA TYR A 203 -2.58 29.34 20.23
C TYR A 203 -2.84 29.92 18.82
N TYR A 204 -3.99 30.54 18.57
CA TYR A 204 -4.28 31.11 17.26
C TYR A 204 -3.54 32.43 16.96
N LEU A 205 -3.09 33.16 17.99
CA LEU A 205 -2.22 34.33 17.81
C LEU A 205 -0.79 33.89 17.48
N GLU A 206 -0.31 32.78 18.05
CA GLU A 206 0.96 32.15 17.66
C GLU A 206 0.90 31.63 16.21
N LEU A 207 -0.19 30.96 15.82
CA LEU A 207 -0.41 30.57 14.41
C LEU A 207 -0.43 31.78 13.47
N LEU A 208 -1.06 32.90 13.86
CA LEU A 208 -1.02 34.14 13.06
C LEU A 208 0.39 34.76 12.97
N LYS A 209 1.21 34.67 14.02
CA LYS A 209 2.64 35.03 13.96
C LYS A 209 3.41 34.14 13.00
N ASN A 210 3.20 32.83 13.06
CA ASN A 210 3.88 31.87 12.19
C ASN A 210 3.48 32.07 10.71
N VAL A 211 2.21 32.39 10.44
CA VAL A 211 1.71 32.79 9.11
C VAL A 211 2.26 34.14 8.65
N HIS A 212 2.51 35.08 9.56
CA HIS A 212 3.20 36.34 9.24
C HIS A 212 4.67 36.10 8.86
N LEU A 213 5.38 35.26 9.63
CA LEU A 213 6.80 34.94 9.44
C LEU A 213 7.06 34.08 8.18
N SER A 214 6.13 33.20 7.81
CA SER A 214 6.21 32.36 6.61
C SER A 214 5.72 33.03 5.32
N GLU A 215 5.09 34.20 5.44
CA GLU A 215 4.32 34.86 4.39
C GLU A 215 3.29 33.96 3.66
N SER A 216 2.73 32.92 4.31
CA SER A 216 1.70 32.04 3.73
C SER A 216 0.32 32.71 3.64
N THR A 217 -0.48 32.49 2.59
CA THR A 217 -1.85 33.09 2.54
C THR A 217 -2.89 32.27 3.29
N SER A 218 -2.57 31.02 3.64
CA SER A 218 -3.42 30.11 4.40
C SER A 218 -3.36 30.32 5.91
N PHE A 219 -4.52 30.38 6.54
CA PHE A 219 -4.71 30.26 7.98
C PHE A 219 -5.58 29.03 8.28
N GLU A 220 -4.98 28.00 8.88
CA GLU A 220 -5.63 26.69 9.03
C GLU A 220 -6.33 26.55 10.39
N ILE A 221 -7.60 26.14 10.40
CA ILE A 221 -8.41 26.05 11.62
C ILE A 221 -8.95 24.64 11.79
N ASN A 222 -8.52 23.97 12.87
CA ASN A 222 -9.13 22.72 13.31
C ASN A 222 -10.57 22.98 13.80
N LEU A 223 -11.56 22.37 13.16
CA LEU A 223 -12.97 22.54 13.52
C LEU A 223 -13.32 21.90 14.87
N GLN A 224 -12.54 20.95 15.37
CA GLN A 224 -12.73 20.40 16.72
C GLN A 224 -12.46 21.45 17.82
N HIS A 225 -11.47 22.33 17.63
CA HIS A 225 -11.21 23.46 18.55
C HIS A 225 -12.39 24.45 18.55
N LEU A 226 -12.94 24.72 17.36
CA LEU A 226 -14.12 25.57 17.19
C LEU A 226 -15.35 24.99 17.92
N LYS A 227 -15.52 23.66 17.88
CA LYS A 227 -16.58 22.94 18.59
C LYS A 227 -16.39 22.95 20.11
N GLN A 228 -15.16 22.86 20.61
CA GLN A 228 -14.85 22.98 22.05
C GLN A 228 -15.22 24.38 22.59
N PHE A 229 -15.06 25.43 21.78
CA PHE A 229 -15.34 26.82 22.18
C PHE A 229 -16.82 27.21 21.98
N ASP A 230 -17.39 26.97 20.79
CA ASP A 230 -18.76 27.35 20.45
C ASP A 230 -19.38 26.38 19.42
N GLU A 231 -20.09 25.38 19.93
CA GLU A 231 -20.86 24.41 19.15
C GLU A 231 -21.83 25.06 18.13
N ALA A 232 -22.39 26.24 18.45
CA ALA A 232 -23.29 26.93 17.53
C ALA A 232 -22.55 27.51 16.32
N LEU A 233 -21.37 28.11 16.52
CA LEU A 233 -20.52 28.60 15.43
C LEU A 233 -20.00 27.44 14.58
N TYR A 234 -19.60 26.33 15.21
CA TYR A 234 -19.24 25.09 14.53
C TYR A 234 -20.37 24.56 13.61
N TYR A 235 -21.60 24.48 14.10
CA TYR A 235 -22.74 24.06 13.26
C TYR A 235 -23.06 25.04 12.13
N LEU A 236 -22.85 26.35 12.31
CA LEU A 236 -23.00 27.34 11.23
C LEU A 236 -21.97 27.12 10.11
N VAL A 237 -20.70 26.89 10.45
CA VAL A 237 -19.64 26.58 9.47
C VAL A 237 -19.93 25.29 8.70
N LEU A 238 -20.45 24.25 9.37
CA LEU A 238 -20.84 23.00 8.70
C LEU A 238 -22.04 23.17 7.75
N THR A 239 -23.01 24.01 8.10
CA THR A 239 -24.29 24.10 7.37
C THR A 239 -24.33 25.16 6.27
N TYR A 240 -23.60 26.26 6.42
CA TYR A 240 -23.55 27.37 5.46
C TYR A 240 -22.10 27.81 5.13
N PRO A 241 -21.17 26.89 4.78
CA PRO A 241 -19.75 27.23 4.57
C PRO A 241 -19.53 28.28 3.47
N ALA A 242 -20.35 28.28 2.43
CA ALA A 242 -20.21 29.21 1.31
C ALA A 242 -20.47 30.68 1.69
N ASP A 243 -21.33 30.93 2.68
CA ASP A 243 -21.63 32.27 3.18
C ASP A 243 -20.73 32.65 4.37
N VAL A 244 -20.39 31.66 5.20
CA VAL A 244 -19.64 31.90 6.45
C VAL A 244 -18.13 32.05 6.20
N ILE A 245 -17.51 31.21 5.36
CA ILE A 245 -16.03 31.23 5.18
C ILE A 245 -15.52 32.59 4.68
N PRO A 246 -16.12 33.25 3.66
CA PRO A 246 -15.69 34.59 3.24
C PRO A 246 -15.82 35.67 4.32
N TYR A 247 -16.65 35.43 5.33
CA TYR A 247 -16.77 36.31 6.50
C TYR A 247 -15.77 35.95 7.59
N LEU A 248 -15.39 34.68 7.75
CA LEU A 248 -14.22 34.29 8.56
C LEU A 248 -12.93 34.89 7.99
N ASP A 249 -12.77 34.89 6.65
CA ASP A 249 -11.68 35.57 5.96
C ASP A 249 -11.64 37.06 6.34
N TYR A 250 -12.77 37.76 6.23
CA TYR A 250 -12.88 39.17 6.59
C TYR A 250 -12.46 39.44 8.06
N VAL A 251 -12.97 38.65 9.01
CA VAL A 251 -12.66 38.82 10.44
C VAL A 251 -11.21 38.46 10.76
N ALA A 252 -10.65 37.41 10.14
CA ALA A 252 -9.25 37.04 10.30
C ALA A 252 -8.31 38.12 9.74
N ASN A 253 -8.64 38.72 8.59
CA ASN A 253 -7.90 39.86 8.04
C ASN A 253 -8.01 41.11 8.92
N ASN A 254 -9.19 41.40 9.49
CA ASN A 254 -9.36 42.47 10.48
C ASN A 254 -8.44 42.28 11.70
N ILE A 255 -8.38 41.06 12.26
CA ILE A 255 -7.55 40.75 13.44
C ILE A 255 -6.05 40.80 13.09
N TYR A 256 -5.66 40.22 11.95
CA TYR A 256 -4.29 40.33 11.43
C TYR A 256 -3.86 41.80 11.31
N ALA A 257 -4.73 42.68 10.80
CA ALA A 257 -4.45 44.12 10.68
C ALA A 257 -4.38 44.87 12.04
N LYS A 258 -5.02 44.36 13.11
CA LYS A 258 -4.83 44.89 14.48
C LYS A 258 -3.41 44.58 14.99
N HIS A 259 -2.94 43.35 14.79
CA HIS A 259 -1.68 42.86 15.35
C HIS A 259 -0.45 43.23 14.51
N PHE A 260 -0.59 43.29 13.18
CA PHE A 260 0.49 43.54 12.23
C PHE A 260 0.16 44.74 11.33
N PRO A 261 0.46 45.99 11.77
CA PRO A 261 0.18 47.19 10.98
C PRO A 261 1.09 47.33 9.73
N THR A 262 2.13 46.50 9.60
CA THR A 262 2.92 46.31 8.38
C THR A 262 2.07 45.61 7.31
N GLY A 263 1.29 46.40 6.58
CA GLY A 263 0.28 45.93 5.63
C GLY A 263 0.82 45.01 4.53
N ARG A 264 0.19 43.84 4.40
CA ARG A 264 0.46 42.83 3.38
C ARG A 264 -0.31 43.12 2.09
N ARG A 265 0.19 42.62 0.94
CA ARG A 265 -0.49 42.76 -0.37
C ARG A 265 -1.56 41.71 -0.68
N ASN A 266 -1.48 40.55 -0.02
CA ASN A 266 -2.38 39.43 -0.24
C ASN A 266 -3.30 39.25 0.97
N GLU A 267 -4.58 39.00 0.72
CA GLU A 267 -5.60 38.69 1.72
C GLU A 267 -5.37 37.28 2.30
N LEU A 268 -5.64 37.13 3.60
CA LEU A 268 -5.57 35.86 4.32
C LEU A 268 -6.82 35.00 4.04
N GLN A 269 -6.64 33.70 3.83
CA GLN A 269 -7.69 32.71 3.56
C GLN A 269 -7.80 31.69 4.69
N VAL A 270 -8.99 31.56 5.27
CA VAL A 270 -9.31 30.59 6.32
C VAL A 270 -9.58 29.22 5.70
N ARG A 271 -8.77 28.23 6.09
CA ARG A 271 -8.89 26.83 5.65
C ARG A 271 -9.36 25.96 6.82
N PRO A 272 -10.69 25.76 6.99
CA PRO A 272 -11.21 24.87 8.02
C PRO A 272 -10.93 23.40 7.68
N TYR A 273 -10.49 22.62 8.66
CA TYR A 273 -10.20 21.19 8.50
C TYR A 273 -10.72 20.37 9.68
N ASN A 274 -10.77 19.03 9.52
CA ASN A 274 -11.12 18.08 10.58
C ASN A 274 -12.51 18.31 11.26
N GLY A 275 -13.59 18.26 10.47
CA GLY A 275 -14.96 18.22 10.99
C GLY A 275 -15.43 16.79 11.30
N ASP A 276 -16.30 16.62 12.31
CA ASP A 276 -16.73 15.30 12.83
C ASP A 276 -17.36 14.38 11.77
N ARG A 277 -17.95 14.96 10.70
CA ARG A 277 -18.64 14.22 9.65
C ARG A 277 -17.67 13.66 8.60
N ILE A 278 -16.75 12.83 9.05
CA ILE A 278 -15.97 11.93 8.18
C ILE A 278 -16.96 10.95 7.56
N GLN A 279 -17.42 11.26 6.34
CA GLN A 279 -18.37 10.43 5.60
C GLN A 279 -17.61 9.53 4.62
N CYS A 280 -17.77 8.22 4.75
CA CYS A 280 -17.40 7.26 3.70
C CYS A 280 -18.08 7.68 2.39
N MET A 281 -17.42 7.46 1.25
CA MET A 281 -17.84 8.03 -0.04
C MET A 281 -19.27 7.63 -0.47
N ARG A 282 -19.73 6.45 -0.03
CA ARG A 282 -21.10 5.94 -0.27
C ARG A 282 -22.19 6.55 0.61
N ALA A 283 -21.83 7.26 1.68
CA ALA A 283 -22.77 7.84 2.65
C ALA A 283 -23.20 9.29 2.33
N LEU A 284 -22.74 9.84 1.20
CA LEU A 284 -23.06 11.21 0.74
C LEU A 284 -24.53 11.33 0.32
N ASP A 285 -25.33 11.85 1.24
CA ASP A 285 -26.77 12.00 1.09
C ASP A 285 -27.10 13.32 0.34
N PRO A 286 -28.15 13.41 -0.51
CA PRO A 286 -28.55 14.67 -1.16
C PRO A 286 -28.91 15.81 -0.20
N LYS A 287 -29.05 15.51 1.10
CA LYS A 287 -29.27 16.47 2.19
C LYS A 287 -28.02 17.30 2.54
N ASP A 288 -26.83 16.83 2.18
CA ASP A 288 -25.55 17.48 2.50
C ASP A 288 -24.98 18.30 1.33
N VAL A 289 -25.78 18.52 0.27
CA VAL A 289 -25.44 19.49 -0.79
C VAL A 289 -25.33 20.91 -0.19
N ASN A 290 -24.30 21.63 -0.63
CA ASN A 290 -23.83 22.93 -0.13
C ASN A 290 -23.32 22.95 1.33
N ARG A 291 -23.19 21.79 1.98
CA ARG A 291 -22.56 21.67 3.31
C ARG A 291 -21.08 21.35 3.22
N LEU A 292 -20.39 21.54 4.34
CA LEU A 292 -19.01 21.12 4.53
C LEU A 292 -18.97 19.62 4.80
N VAL A 293 -18.18 18.88 4.02
CA VAL A 293 -17.93 17.45 4.19
C VAL A 293 -16.44 17.18 4.34
N THR A 294 -16.10 16.25 5.23
CA THR A 294 -14.77 15.63 5.32
C THR A 294 -14.87 14.22 4.76
N MET A 295 -14.02 13.89 3.79
CA MET A 295 -13.98 12.56 3.17
C MET A 295 -12.54 12.09 2.97
N ASN A 296 -12.33 10.79 3.17
CA ASN A 296 -11.02 10.17 3.05
C ASN A 296 -10.92 9.41 1.73
N GLY A 297 -9.74 9.36 1.13
CA GLY A 297 -9.54 8.55 -0.05
C GLY A 297 -8.15 8.62 -0.69
N LEU A 298 -8.02 7.83 -1.74
CA LEU A 298 -6.83 7.73 -2.59
C LEU A 298 -7.02 8.65 -3.80
N VAL A 299 -6.03 9.49 -4.13
CA VAL A 299 -6.03 10.20 -5.41
C VAL A 299 -5.63 9.25 -6.53
N THR A 300 -6.58 8.93 -7.40
CA THR A 300 -6.35 8.06 -8.58
C THR A 300 -5.69 8.78 -9.72
N ARG A 301 -5.96 10.10 -9.86
CA ARG A 301 -5.50 10.93 -10.97
C ARG A 301 -5.64 12.42 -10.62
N SER A 302 -4.76 13.23 -11.19
CA SER A 302 -4.88 14.69 -11.31
C SER A 302 -4.89 15.06 -12.80
N THR A 303 -5.51 16.19 -13.16
CA THR A 303 -5.29 16.83 -14.47
C THR A 303 -4.12 17.82 -14.39
N GLY A 304 -3.63 18.26 -15.55
CA GLY A 304 -2.89 19.52 -15.61
C GLY A 304 -3.73 20.71 -15.13
N ILE A 305 -3.05 21.83 -14.91
CA ILE A 305 -3.68 23.08 -14.44
C ILE A 305 -4.53 23.69 -15.56
N ILE A 306 -5.76 24.08 -15.23
CA ILE A 306 -6.73 24.69 -16.13
C ILE A 306 -6.96 26.15 -15.67
N PRO A 307 -6.75 27.17 -16.53
CA PRO A 307 -7.06 28.55 -16.18
C PRO A 307 -8.57 28.81 -16.20
N GLU A 308 -9.06 29.55 -15.21
CA GLU A 308 -10.44 29.97 -15.05
C GLU A 308 -10.54 31.49 -14.88
N MET A 309 -11.42 32.16 -15.63
CA MET A 309 -11.44 33.63 -15.69
C MET A 309 -12.14 34.25 -14.47
N ARG A 310 -11.40 35.06 -13.69
CA ARG A 310 -11.91 35.84 -12.55
C ARG A 310 -12.41 37.21 -13.00
N CYS A 311 -11.67 37.91 -13.86
CA CYS A 311 -12.05 39.25 -14.33
C CYS A 311 -11.82 39.36 -15.85
N GLY A 312 -12.88 39.64 -16.61
CA GLY A 312 -12.80 39.89 -18.05
C GLY A 312 -12.30 41.32 -18.34
N PHE A 313 -11.28 41.45 -19.18
CA PHE A 313 -10.80 42.73 -19.68
C PHE A 313 -11.46 43.03 -21.03
N PHE A 314 -12.27 44.08 -21.09
CA PHE A 314 -12.98 44.51 -22.29
C PHE A 314 -12.38 45.81 -22.83
N GLU A 315 -12.10 45.87 -24.13
CA GLU A 315 -11.60 47.08 -24.81
C GLU A 315 -12.61 47.52 -25.88
N CYS A 316 -12.96 48.81 -25.92
CA CYS A 316 -13.92 49.33 -26.89
C CYS A 316 -13.26 49.47 -28.28
N ALA A 317 -13.79 48.79 -29.30
CA ALA A 317 -13.24 48.76 -30.66
C ALA A 317 -13.09 50.14 -31.34
N ILE A 318 -13.91 51.13 -30.96
CA ILE A 318 -13.89 52.49 -31.54
C ILE A 318 -12.89 53.41 -30.83
N CYS A 319 -13.00 53.57 -29.51
CA CYS A 319 -12.23 54.57 -28.74
C CYS A 319 -11.13 53.99 -27.85
N LYS A 320 -10.97 52.66 -27.79
CA LYS A 320 -9.97 51.92 -26.99
C LYS A 320 -10.01 52.16 -25.48
N SER A 321 -11.09 52.73 -24.95
CA SER A 321 -11.34 52.71 -23.50
C SER A 321 -11.45 51.26 -23.01
N SER A 322 -10.74 50.94 -21.93
CA SER A 322 -10.78 49.63 -21.31
C SER A 322 -11.61 49.63 -20.03
N THR A 323 -12.33 48.52 -19.80
CA THR A 323 -13.06 48.23 -18.57
C THR A 323 -12.71 46.82 -18.11
N MET A 324 -12.69 46.59 -16.80
CA MET A 324 -12.57 45.25 -16.22
C MET A 324 -13.87 44.91 -15.49
N VAL A 325 -14.42 43.74 -15.77
CA VAL A 325 -15.66 43.24 -15.16
C VAL A 325 -15.37 41.93 -14.44
N GLU A 326 -15.72 41.85 -13.17
CA GLU A 326 -15.53 40.65 -12.36
C GLU A 326 -16.59 39.58 -12.68
N ASN A 327 -16.26 38.32 -12.42
CA ASN A 327 -17.10 37.17 -12.71
C ASN A 327 -18.15 36.94 -11.60
N GLU A 328 -19.35 37.48 -11.78
CA GLU A 328 -20.49 37.22 -10.88
C GLU A 328 -21.04 35.80 -11.11
N MET A 329 -20.85 34.90 -10.13
CA MET A 329 -21.48 33.56 -10.08
C MET A 329 -21.26 32.69 -11.33
N GLY A 330 -20.11 32.84 -12.01
CA GLY A 330 -19.78 32.10 -13.24
C GLY A 330 -20.31 32.74 -14.52
N PHE A 331 -20.83 33.97 -14.47
CA PHE A 331 -21.27 34.74 -15.63
C PHE A 331 -20.62 36.14 -15.67
N ILE A 332 -19.62 36.30 -16.54
CA ILE A 332 -19.06 37.62 -16.87
C ILE A 332 -20.03 38.34 -17.81
N LYS A 333 -20.54 39.49 -17.37
CA LYS A 333 -21.41 40.36 -18.16
C LYS A 333 -20.56 41.26 -19.06
N GLU A 334 -20.86 41.31 -20.36
CA GLU A 334 -20.33 42.35 -21.24
C GLU A 334 -21.02 43.70 -20.92
N PRO A 335 -20.32 44.84 -20.90
CA PRO A 335 -20.98 46.14 -20.74
C PRO A 335 -21.78 46.55 -21.99
N ASP A 336 -23.07 46.83 -21.85
CA ASP A 336 -23.97 47.15 -22.98
C ASP A 336 -23.53 48.38 -23.82
N TYR A 337 -22.84 49.35 -23.20
CA TYR A 337 -22.40 50.59 -23.84
C TYR A 337 -21.05 51.05 -23.31
N CYS A 338 -20.27 51.69 -24.17
CA CYS A 338 -19.01 52.33 -23.79
C CYS A 338 -19.24 53.66 -23.07
N GLU A 339 -18.65 53.87 -21.89
CA GLU A 339 -18.78 55.14 -21.15
C GLU A 339 -18.21 56.34 -21.93
N SER A 340 -17.08 56.17 -22.62
CA SER A 340 -16.36 57.26 -23.29
C SER A 340 -16.96 57.73 -24.62
N CYS A 341 -17.67 56.87 -25.36
CA CYS A 341 -18.24 57.21 -26.68
C CYS A 341 -19.72 56.85 -26.85
N GLN A 342 -20.35 56.27 -25.82
CA GLN A 342 -21.78 55.93 -25.75
C GLN A 342 -22.33 54.99 -26.84
N THR A 343 -21.46 54.40 -27.66
CA THR A 343 -21.83 53.36 -28.62
C THR A 343 -22.12 52.03 -27.91
N LYS A 344 -23.17 51.35 -28.36
CA LYS A 344 -23.62 50.06 -27.81
C LYS A 344 -22.93 48.88 -28.47
N ASN A 345 -22.71 47.80 -27.71
CA ASN A 345 -22.17 46.53 -28.19
C ASN A 345 -20.83 46.69 -28.95
N THR A 346 -19.94 47.56 -28.44
CA THR A 346 -18.63 47.86 -29.06
C THR A 346 -17.43 47.31 -28.30
N PHE A 347 -17.65 46.48 -27.28
CA PHE A 347 -16.57 45.89 -26.49
C PHE A 347 -16.05 44.59 -27.09
N VAL A 348 -14.76 44.33 -26.91
CA VAL A 348 -14.10 43.08 -27.28
C VAL A 348 -13.34 42.56 -26.06
N LEU A 349 -13.59 41.30 -25.69
CA LEU A 349 -12.88 40.64 -24.59
C LEU A 349 -11.43 40.31 -25.03
N ILE A 350 -10.45 40.88 -24.33
CA ILE A 350 -9.02 40.61 -24.56
C ILE A 350 -8.55 39.60 -23.51
N CYS A 351 -8.59 38.30 -23.86
CA CYS A 351 -8.18 37.21 -22.98
C CYS A 351 -6.77 37.41 -22.40
N ASN A 352 -5.81 37.90 -23.19
CA ASN A 352 -4.41 38.10 -22.76
C ASN A 352 -4.25 39.18 -21.66
N LYS A 353 -5.25 40.05 -21.46
CA LYS A 353 -5.28 41.06 -20.39
C LYS A 353 -6.26 40.69 -19.25
N SER A 354 -7.06 39.62 -19.41
CA SER A 354 -8.02 39.16 -18.41
C SER A 354 -7.32 38.40 -17.27
N LEU A 355 -7.87 38.47 -16.06
CA LEU A 355 -7.29 37.83 -14.89
C LEU A 355 -7.82 36.39 -14.74
N PHE A 356 -6.92 35.43 -14.60
CA PHE A 356 -7.22 34.02 -14.42
C PHE A 356 -6.82 33.51 -13.03
N LEU A 357 -7.52 32.48 -12.57
CA LEU A 357 -7.18 31.65 -11.42
C LEU A 357 -6.82 30.24 -11.90
N SER A 358 -5.91 29.58 -11.19
CA SER A 358 -5.61 28.16 -11.38
C SER A 358 -6.74 27.30 -10.81
N ARG A 359 -7.29 26.38 -11.61
CA ARG A 359 -8.15 25.27 -11.16
C ARG A 359 -7.58 23.94 -11.64
N GLN A 360 -7.70 22.90 -10.82
CA GLN A 360 -7.30 21.53 -11.17
C GLN A 360 -8.45 20.57 -10.89
N LEU A 361 -8.59 19.54 -11.74
CA LEU A 361 -9.55 18.46 -11.55
C LEU A 361 -8.82 17.23 -11.02
N ILE A 362 -9.23 16.72 -9.87
CA ILE A 362 -8.64 15.54 -9.22
C ILE A 362 -9.74 14.48 -9.08
N LYS A 363 -9.45 13.19 -9.22
CA LYS A 363 -10.39 12.13 -8.80
C LYS A 363 -9.90 11.42 -7.55
N LEU A 364 -10.65 11.59 -6.48
CA LEU A 364 -10.58 10.78 -5.28
C LEU A 364 -11.31 9.46 -5.52
N GLN A 365 -10.83 8.40 -4.90
CA GLN A 365 -11.45 7.09 -4.81
C GLN A 365 -11.52 6.66 -3.35
N GLU A 366 -12.60 5.99 -2.97
CA GLU A 366 -12.74 5.36 -1.65
C GLU A 366 -11.57 4.39 -1.36
N PHE A 367 -11.13 4.33 -0.10
CA PHE A 367 -10.09 3.37 0.32
C PHE A 367 -10.58 1.93 0.18
N PRO A 368 -9.71 0.97 -0.21
CA PRO A 368 -10.10 -0.43 -0.34
C PRO A 368 -10.60 -1.02 0.99
N ASP A 369 -10.07 -0.53 2.11
CA ASP A 369 -10.34 -0.97 3.48
C ASP A 369 -11.79 -0.67 3.92
N GLU A 370 -12.41 0.37 3.37
CA GLU A 370 -13.79 0.81 3.69
C GLU A 370 -14.85 0.19 2.75
N MET A 371 -14.44 -0.56 1.72
CA MET A 371 -15.37 -1.01 0.68
C MET A 371 -16.23 -2.22 1.11
N PRO A 372 -17.56 -2.20 0.89
CA PRO A 372 -18.39 -3.38 1.06
C PRO A 372 -18.03 -4.45 -0.01
N PRO A 373 -17.89 -5.73 0.39
CA PRO A 373 -17.39 -6.78 -0.50
C PRO A 373 -18.30 -6.99 -1.72
N GLY A 374 -17.68 -7.16 -2.89
CA GLY A 374 -18.39 -7.38 -4.16
C GLY A 374 -18.88 -6.10 -4.87
N GLN A 375 -18.67 -4.91 -4.30
CA GLN A 375 -18.91 -3.64 -5.00
C GLN A 375 -17.61 -3.06 -5.55
N ALA A 376 -17.71 -2.36 -6.68
CA ALA A 376 -16.59 -1.56 -7.21
C ALA A 376 -16.32 -0.32 -6.33
N PRO A 377 -15.08 0.20 -6.30
CA PRO A 377 -14.78 1.49 -5.69
C PRO A 377 -15.60 2.62 -6.35
N LEU A 378 -16.14 3.51 -5.52
CA LEU A 378 -16.72 4.76 -5.98
C LEU A 378 -15.59 5.78 -6.25
N SER A 379 -15.84 6.77 -7.11
CA SER A 379 -14.93 7.89 -7.33
C SER A 379 -15.69 9.21 -7.49
N ILE A 380 -15.11 10.29 -6.97
CA ILE A 380 -15.66 11.65 -7.00
C ILE A 380 -14.64 12.59 -7.61
N THR A 381 -15.11 13.53 -8.45
CA THR A 381 -14.29 14.63 -8.93
C THR A 381 -14.22 15.73 -7.88
N LEU A 382 -13.00 16.06 -7.48
CA LEU A 382 -12.66 17.22 -6.65
C LEU A 382 -12.22 18.38 -7.56
N HIS A 383 -12.52 19.61 -7.16
CA HIS A 383 -11.93 20.83 -7.73
C HIS A 383 -10.98 21.47 -6.71
N ALA A 384 -9.70 21.59 -7.08
CA ALA A 384 -8.73 22.38 -6.33
C ALA A 384 -8.56 23.75 -7.00
N HIS A 385 -8.42 24.81 -6.21
CA HIS A 385 -8.32 26.19 -6.69
C HIS A 385 -7.11 26.91 -6.06
N GLY A 386 -6.51 27.85 -6.80
CA GLY A 386 -5.44 28.71 -6.30
C GLY A 386 -4.22 27.90 -5.85
N GLU A 387 -3.79 28.11 -4.59
CA GLU A 387 -2.64 27.42 -3.99
C GLU A 387 -2.85 25.91 -3.75
N LEU A 388 -4.09 25.42 -3.72
CA LEU A 388 -4.37 23.98 -3.50
C LEU A 388 -4.05 23.12 -4.74
N VAL A 389 -3.74 23.76 -5.88
CA VAL A 389 -3.37 23.09 -7.13
C VAL A 389 -1.98 22.43 -7.00
N ASP A 390 -1.88 21.20 -7.51
CA ASP A 390 -0.67 20.34 -7.53
C ASP A 390 -0.11 19.92 -6.16
N THR A 391 -0.77 20.30 -5.06
CA THR A 391 -0.42 19.89 -3.70
C THR A 391 -0.51 18.38 -3.46
N VAL A 392 -1.38 17.68 -4.19
CA VAL A 392 -1.65 16.24 -4.05
C VAL A 392 -1.37 15.50 -5.35
N GLN A 393 -0.57 14.44 -5.26
CA GLN A 393 -0.14 13.66 -6.41
C GLN A 393 -0.92 12.33 -6.54
N PRO A 394 -1.01 11.73 -7.74
CA PRO A 394 -1.62 10.41 -7.91
C PRO A 394 -0.90 9.37 -7.03
N GLY A 395 -1.68 8.60 -6.27
CA GLY A 395 -1.19 7.64 -5.27
C GLY A 395 -1.24 8.15 -3.82
N ASP A 396 -1.34 9.47 -3.61
CA ASP A 396 -1.47 10.03 -2.26
C ASP A 396 -2.77 9.58 -1.59
N ARG A 397 -2.67 9.24 -0.30
CA ARG A 397 -3.82 9.11 0.60
C ARG A 397 -4.08 10.45 1.26
N VAL A 398 -5.28 10.98 1.10
CA VAL A 398 -5.66 12.30 1.63
C VAL A 398 -7.01 12.25 2.33
N THR A 399 -7.12 13.05 3.39
CA THR A 399 -8.41 13.53 3.88
C THR A 399 -8.68 14.89 3.22
N VAL A 400 -9.91 15.08 2.77
CA VAL A 400 -10.32 16.23 1.95
C VAL A 400 -11.45 16.94 2.68
N CYS A 401 -11.24 18.22 3.00
CA CYS A 401 -12.30 19.08 3.51
C CYS A 401 -12.79 20.00 2.38
N GLY A 402 -14.09 20.01 2.10
CA GLY A 402 -14.65 20.77 1.00
C GLY A 402 -16.16 20.87 0.99
N ILE A 403 -16.69 21.66 0.07
CA ILE A 403 -18.14 21.91 -0.07
C ILE A 403 -18.69 20.98 -1.15
N TYR A 404 -19.68 20.14 -0.78
CA TYR A 404 -20.33 19.23 -1.73
C TYR A 404 -21.29 19.99 -2.65
N ARG A 405 -21.02 20.04 -3.95
CA ARG A 405 -21.78 20.83 -4.93
C ARG A 405 -22.36 19.96 -6.04
N ALA A 406 -23.53 20.38 -6.56
CA ALA A 406 -24.29 19.63 -7.56
C ALA A 406 -24.64 20.54 -8.77
N ASN A 407 -23.92 20.39 -9.88
CA ASN A 407 -24.07 21.25 -11.06
C ASN A 407 -24.99 20.62 -12.13
N PRO A 408 -25.85 21.41 -12.80
CA PRO A 408 -26.71 20.91 -13.87
C PRO A 408 -25.92 20.60 -15.14
N VAL A 409 -26.11 19.40 -15.69
CA VAL A 409 -25.47 18.98 -16.95
C VAL A 409 -26.39 19.32 -18.13
N ARG A 410 -25.91 20.12 -19.09
CA ARG A 410 -26.64 20.36 -20.35
C ARG A 410 -26.82 19.06 -21.13
N GLU A 411 -28.01 18.83 -21.67
CA GLU A 411 -28.30 17.57 -22.37
C GLU A 411 -27.45 17.40 -23.64
N ARG A 412 -27.27 18.52 -24.36
CA ARG A 412 -26.42 18.73 -25.54
C ARG A 412 -25.82 20.14 -25.43
N SER A 413 -24.55 20.33 -25.79
CA SER A 413 -23.86 21.63 -25.59
C SER A 413 -24.61 22.85 -26.14
N ASN A 414 -25.18 22.70 -27.34
CA ASN A 414 -25.85 23.77 -28.10
C ASN A 414 -27.27 24.11 -27.60
N PHE A 415 -27.85 23.30 -26.69
CA PHE A 415 -29.21 23.46 -26.21
C PHE A 415 -29.20 23.93 -24.75
N ARG A 416 -30.13 24.84 -24.39
CA ARG A 416 -30.30 25.32 -23.00
C ARG A 416 -30.99 24.29 -22.08
N GLY A 417 -31.44 23.16 -22.62
CA GLY A 417 -32.03 22.07 -21.84
C GLY A 417 -31.00 21.39 -20.93
N CYS A 418 -31.29 21.37 -19.63
CA CYS A 418 -30.49 20.66 -18.63
C CYS A 418 -31.13 19.30 -18.31
N ARG A 419 -30.29 18.31 -18.02
CA ARG A 419 -30.75 17.00 -17.50
C ARG A 419 -31.21 17.16 -16.05
N PRO A 420 -32.24 16.42 -15.60
CA PRO A 420 -32.70 16.46 -14.22
C PRO A 420 -31.70 15.83 -13.23
N VAL A 421 -30.78 14.99 -13.74
CA VAL A 421 -29.67 14.43 -12.94
C VAL A 421 -28.51 15.43 -12.94
N LEU A 422 -28.18 15.95 -11.76
CA LEU A 422 -27.05 16.84 -11.52
C LEU A 422 -25.74 16.05 -11.46
N LYS A 423 -24.61 16.65 -11.88
CA LYS A 423 -23.26 16.11 -11.64
C LYS A 423 -22.73 16.64 -10.32
N VAL A 424 -22.45 15.72 -9.39
CA VAL A 424 -21.86 16.04 -8.10
C VAL A 424 -20.34 16.13 -8.16
N HIS A 425 -19.77 16.99 -7.33
CA HIS A 425 -18.34 17.24 -7.16
C HIS A 425 -18.10 17.88 -5.78
N VAL A 426 -16.85 17.98 -5.36
CA VAL A 426 -16.48 18.70 -4.13
C VAL A 426 -15.50 19.80 -4.49
N ASP A 427 -15.82 21.04 -4.13
CA ASP A 427 -14.86 22.14 -4.21
C ASP A 427 -14.03 22.12 -2.90
N VAL A 428 -12.71 21.96 -3.04
CA VAL A 428 -11.81 21.69 -1.90
C VAL A 428 -11.37 22.98 -1.23
N LEU A 429 -11.38 22.96 0.11
CA LEU A 429 -10.93 24.04 0.98
C LEU A 429 -9.59 23.71 1.66
N HIS A 430 -9.34 22.43 1.96
CA HIS A 430 -8.09 21.94 2.55
C HIS A 430 -7.83 20.47 2.20
N PHE A 431 -6.56 20.13 2.00
CA PHE A 431 -6.04 18.77 1.84
C PHE A 431 -5.11 18.43 3.01
N GLN A 432 -5.46 17.43 3.81
CA GLN A 432 -4.57 16.88 4.83
C GLN A 432 -4.05 15.52 4.33
N LYS A 433 -2.75 15.41 4.07
CA LYS A 433 -2.14 14.17 3.62
C LYS A 433 -2.03 13.16 4.76
N MET A 434 -2.36 11.89 4.50
CA MET A 434 -2.21 10.79 5.44
C MET A 434 -0.81 10.16 5.30
N GLU A 435 0.22 10.97 5.56
CA GLU A 435 1.63 10.55 5.52
C GLU A 435 2.03 9.78 6.79
N ALA A 436 1.67 8.50 6.83
CA ALA A 436 1.93 7.60 7.96
C ALA A 436 3.42 7.30 8.25
N PHE A 437 4.39 8.02 7.65
CA PHE A 437 5.80 7.61 7.61
C PHE A 437 6.86 8.71 7.49
N GLN A 438 6.52 10.00 7.37
CA GLN A 438 7.50 11.12 7.35
C GLN A 438 7.15 12.22 8.37
N LEU A 439 6.66 11.79 9.54
CA LEU A 439 6.34 12.66 10.66
C LEU A 439 7.58 12.91 11.52
N GLN A 440 7.74 14.15 12.00
CA GLN A 440 8.67 14.47 13.08
C GLN A 440 8.11 13.94 14.42
N GLU A 441 8.96 13.84 15.45
CA GLU A 441 8.65 13.15 16.71
C GLU A 441 7.37 13.63 17.42
N ASN A 442 6.94 14.87 17.16
CA ASN A 442 5.83 15.53 17.84
C ASN A 442 4.42 15.08 17.38
N ASP A 443 4.24 14.60 16.14
CA ASP A 443 2.89 14.25 15.63
C ASP A 443 2.41 12.86 16.12
N TYR A 444 3.23 12.07 16.82
CA TYR A 444 2.85 10.72 17.26
C TYR A 444 1.73 10.69 18.32
N GLN A 445 1.65 11.72 19.18
CA GLN A 445 0.56 11.87 20.14
C GLN A 445 -0.79 12.18 19.47
N ARG A 446 -0.79 12.62 18.21
CA ARG A 446 -1.99 13.08 17.48
C ARG A 446 -2.87 11.94 16.94
N TRP A 447 -2.34 10.71 16.88
CA TRP A 447 -3.07 9.53 16.41
C TRP A 447 -3.05 8.34 17.38
N LEU A 448 -2.16 8.32 18.38
CA LEU A 448 -2.13 7.25 19.38
C LEU A 448 -2.17 7.80 20.81
N THR A 449 -3.13 7.35 21.61
CA THR A 449 -3.32 7.79 23.00
C THR A 449 -2.14 7.35 23.88
N PRO A 450 -1.75 8.14 24.90
CA PRO A 450 -0.59 7.85 25.74
C PRO A 450 -0.71 6.50 26.47
N GLU A 451 -1.91 6.14 26.95
CA GLU A 451 -2.17 4.81 27.53
C GLU A 451 -1.85 3.65 26.58
N ARG A 452 -2.04 3.86 25.28
CA ARG A 452 -1.87 2.82 24.25
C ARG A 452 -0.41 2.69 23.86
N ILE A 453 0.34 3.80 23.88
CA ILE A 453 1.80 3.81 23.84
C ILE A 453 2.38 3.07 25.07
N GLU A 454 1.82 3.27 26.27
CA GLU A 454 2.24 2.53 27.47
C GLU A 454 1.98 1.01 27.34
N LYS A 455 0.78 0.61 26.89
CA LYS A 455 0.43 -0.81 26.61
C LYS A 455 1.37 -1.44 25.56
N ILE A 456 1.80 -0.66 24.55
CA ILE A 456 2.81 -1.08 23.56
C ILE A 456 4.18 -1.27 24.23
N ARG A 457 4.62 -0.37 25.11
CA ARG A 457 5.92 -0.45 25.82
C ARG A 457 5.96 -1.61 26.82
N ASP A 458 4.89 -1.87 27.57
CA ASP A 458 4.76 -3.06 28.42
C ASP A 458 4.87 -4.34 27.59
N LEU A 459 4.15 -4.45 26.47
CA LEU A 459 4.24 -5.60 25.58
C LEU A 459 5.68 -5.82 25.06
N ALA A 460 6.36 -4.74 24.65
CA ALA A 460 7.74 -4.76 24.15
C ALA A 460 8.77 -5.20 25.21
N SER A 461 8.52 -4.91 26.49
CA SER A 461 9.42 -5.24 27.60
C SER A 461 9.50 -6.73 27.93
N ARG A 462 8.54 -7.53 27.46
CA ARG A 462 8.38 -8.94 27.83
C ARG A 462 9.29 -9.84 26.97
N PRO A 463 10.00 -10.82 27.55
CA PRO A 463 10.92 -11.68 26.80
C PRO A 463 10.22 -12.50 25.70
N ASP A 464 8.98 -12.93 25.97
CA ASP A 464 8.18 -13.78 25.08
C ASP A 464 7.44 -12.98 23.98
N VAL A 465 7.82 -11.70 23.76
CA VAL A 465 7.15 -10.80 22.81
C VAL A 465 7.10 -11.37 21.39
N TYR A 466 8.19 -11.98 20.92
CA TYR A 466 8.29 -12.59 19.60
C TYR A 466 7.23 -13.69 19.41
N ASP A 467 7.17 -14.65 20.33
CA ASP A 467 6.23 -15.77 20.25
C ASP A 467 4.78 -15.31 20.42
N ARG A 468 4.51 -14.39 21.36
CA ARG A 468 3.17 -13.84 21.56
C ARG A 468 2.66 -13.11 20.31
N LEU A 469 3.50 -12.30 19.66
CA LEU A 469 3.15 -11.63 18.40
C LEU A 469 2.99 -12.64 17.24
N ALA A 470 3.86 -13.65 17.14
CA ALA A 470 3.75 -14.68 16.10
C ALA A 470 2.47 -15.52 16.23
N HIS A 471 2.02 -15.86 17.44
CA HIS A 471 0.75 -16.56 17.63
C HIS A 471 -0.46 -15.65 17.34
N ALA A 472 -0.41 -14.38 17.76
CA ALA A 472 -1.46 -13.39 17.49
C ALA A 472 -1.64 -13.06 16.00
N LEU A 473 -0.55 -13.11 15.21
CA LEU A 473 -0.56 -12.79 13.78
C LEU A 473 -1.48 -13.70 12.94
N ALA A 474 -1.68 -14.95 13.33
CA ALA A 474 -2.57 -15.89 12.63
C ALA A 474 -3.00 -17.05 13.56
N PRO A 475 -4.01 -16.86 14.44
CA PRO A 475 -4.44 -17.90 15.38
C PRO A 475 -5.17 -19.06 14.71
N SER A 476 -5.78 -18.85 13.53
CA SER A 476 -6.47 -19.90 12.78
C SER A 476 -5.54 -20.90 12.08
N ILE A 477 -4.23 -20.66 12.07
CA ILE A 477 -3.24 -21.47 11.35
C ILE A 477 -2.36 -22.20 12.37
N TYR A 478 -2.29 -23.53 12.25
CA TYR A 478 -1.58 -24.41 13.17
C TYR A 478 -0.05 -24.44 12.90
N GLU A 479 0.75 -24.69 13.95
CA GLU A 479 2.20 -24.97 14.03
C GLU A 479 3.26 -24.16 13.22
N HIS A 480 2.91 -23.40 12.18
CA HIS A 480 3.83 -22.70 11.28
C HIS A 480 4.47 -21.43 11.88
N ASN A 481 4.95 -21.50 13.13
CA ASN A 481 5.42 -20.35 13.89
C ASN A 481 6.63 -19.65 13.23
N SER A 482 7.56 -20.38 12.63
CA SER A 482 8.73 -19.81 11.92
C SER A 482 8.30 -18.98 10.70
N ILE A 483 7.25 -19.39 9.98
CA ILE A 483 6.67 -18.64 8.87
C ILE A 483 5.96 -17.38 9.40
N LYS A 484 5.24 -17.49 10.53
CA LYS A 484 4.63 -16.32 11.21
C LYS A 484 5.70 -15.33 11.68
N MET A 485 6.84 -15.80 12.22
CA MET A 485 7.99 -14.95 12.59
C MET A 485 8.59 -14.23 11.38
N ALA A 486 8.78 -14.90 10.25
CA ALA A 486 9.27 -14.28 9.02
C ALA A 486 8.32 -13.20 8.48
N ILE A 487 7.02 -13.46 8.56
CA ILE A 487 5.98 -12.50 8.16
C ILE A 487 5.91 -11.36 9.19
N LEU A 488 6.20 -11.60 10.46
CA LEU A 488 6.40 -10.53 11.45
C LEU A 488 7.60 -9.65 11.05
N TYR A 489 8.76 -10.23 10.69
CA TYR A 489 9.91 -9.45 10.22
C TYR A 489 9.59 -8.63 8.95
N LEU A 490 8.87 -9.21 7.98
CA LEU A 490 8.31 -8.51 6.83
C LEU A 490 7.42 -7.32 7.22
N LEU A 491 6.54 -7.49 8.22
CA LEU A 491 5.61 -6.44 8.65
C LEU A 491 6.33 -5.23 9.27
N PHE A 492 7.41 -5.43 10.04
CA PHE A 492 8.21 -4.35 10.65
C PHE A 492 9.28 -3.77 9.70
N GLY A 493 9.87 -4.59 8.83
CA GLY A 493 10.90 -4.19 7.85
C GLY A 493 12.23 -3.73 8.47
N GLY A 494 13.26 -3.62 7.63
CA GLY A 494 14.56 -3.04 8.00
C GLY A 494 14.53 -1.53 8.20
N THR A 495 15.65 -0.93 8.58
CA THR A 495 15.75 0.54 8.73
C THR A 495 15.91 1.25 7.39
N ARG A 496 15.46 2.51 7.34
CA ARG A 496 15.89 3.49 6.34
C ARG A 496 17.05 4.27 6.94
N LYS A 497 18.04 4.60 6.11
CA LYS A 497 19.28 5.28 6.51
C LYS A 497 19.50 6.43 5.55
N ASP A 498 18.81 7.54 5.82
CA ASP A 498 18.74 8.67 4.90
C ASP A 498 20.14 9.27 4.66
N LEU A 499 20.58 9.28 3.39
CA LEU A 499 21.96 9.62 3.02
C LEU A 499 22.29 11.11 3.12
N SER A 500 21.39 11.93 3.67
CA SER A 500 21.49 13.39 3.77
C SER A 500 22.74 13.88 4.52
N GLU A 501 23.19 13.14 5.54
CA GLU A 501 24.39 13.50 6.33
C GLU A 501 25.72 13.27 5.58
N VAL A 502 25.74 12.43 4.54
CA VAL A 502 26.96 12.10 3.77
C VAL A 502 27.40 13.27 2.85
N GLY A 503 26.55 14.30 2.72
CA GLY A 503 26.67 15.40 1.76
C GLY A 503 27.82 16.40 1.94
N ARG A 504 28.92 16.11 2.65
CA ARG A 504 30.07 17.05 2.78
C ARG A 504 31.45 16.49 3.17
N GLY A 505 31.92 15.37 2.63
CA GLY A 505 33.37 15.13 2.60
C GLY A 505 33.92 13.74 2.24
N LYS A 506 35.04 13.74 1.50
CA LYS A 506 35.98 12.62 1.27
C LYS A 506 35.41 11.35 0.64
N PHE A 507 35.60 11.26 -0.68
CA PHE A 507 35.36 10.12 -1.56
C PHE A 507 35.91 8.77 -1.05
N ARG A 508 35.13 8.03 -0.25
CA ARG A 508 35.26 6.56 -0.11
C ARG A 508 33.97 5.83 0.28
N HIS A 509 32.81 6.48 0.11
CA HIS A 509 31.48 5.93 0.38
C HIS A 509 30.53 5.92 -0.85
N PHE A 510 31.03 6.26 -2.05
CA PHE A 510 30.19 6.44 -3.24
C PHE A 510 29.49 5.15 -3.72
N PHE A 511 30.08 3.97 -3.46
CA PHE A 511 29.48 2.67 -3.79
C PHE A 511 28.34 2.25 -2.82
N ILE A 512 28.18 2.95 -1.70
CA ILE A 512 27.12 2.69 -0.70
C ILE A 512 25.80 3.41 -1.07
N ILE A 513 25.81 4.28 -2.08
CA ILE A 513 24.68 5.12 -2.50
C ILE A 513 23.53 4.33 -3.16
N VAL A 514 23.74 3.08 -3.59
CA VAL A 514 22.73 2.29 -4.35
C VAL A 514 22.26 1.02 -3.62
N LEU A 515 22.93 0.61 -2.54
CA LEU A 515 22.64 -0.66 -1.83
C LEU A 515 21.80 -0.51 -0.56
N PHE A 516 21.51 0.72 -0.11
CA PHE A 516 21.04 0.99 1.26
C PHE A 516 19.61 1.53 1.38
N ASP A 517 18.94 1.92 0.29
CA ASP A 517 17.52 2.32 0.31
C ASP A 517 16.56 1.12 0.48
N LEU A 518 17.06 -0.09 0.17
CA LEU A 518 16.37 -1.39 0.20
C LEU A 518 16.05 -1.86 1.64
N SER A 519 15.29 -1.06 2.37
CA SER A 519 14.79 -1.28 3.73
C SER A 519 13.76 -2.43 3.85
N GLU A 520 13.39 -3.06 2.74
CA GLU A 520 12.30 -4.02 2.65
C GLU A 520 12.77 -5.47 2.57
N ILE A 521 11.89 -6.37 3.03
CA ILE A 521 12.11 -7.82 3.09
C ILE A 521 11.10 -8.48 2.15
N ASN A 522 11.56 -9.39 1.30
CA ASN A 522 10.74 -10.13 0.35
C ASN A 522 10.65 -11.60 0.76
N VAL A 523 9.43 -12.15 0.83
CA VAL A 523 9.17 -13.52 1.32
C VAL A 523 8.41 -14.33 0.26
N LEU A 524 8.92 -15.53 -0.05
CA LEU A 524 8.28 -16.50 -0.95
C LEU A 524 7.85 -17.75 -0.17
N LEU A 525 6.55 -18.07 -0.23
CA LEU A 525 5.96 -19.27 0.34
C LEU A 525 5.74 -20.31 -0.78
N CYS A 526 6.62 -21.30 -0.90
CA CYS A 526 6.46 -22.42 -1.83
C CYS A 526 6.02 -23.68 -1.09
N GLY A 527 5.32 -24.60 -1.74
CA GLY A 527 4.88 -25.86 -1.11
C GLY A 527 3.64 -26.47 -1.76
N ASP A 528 3.12 -27.54 -1.16
CA ASP A 528 1.95 -28.27 -1.65
C ASP A 528 0.65 -27.45 -1.50
N PRO A 529 -0.40 -27.69 -2.30
CA PRO A 529 -1.73 -27.14 -2.08
C PRO A 529 -2.36 -27.70 -0.79
N GLY A 530 -3.32 -26.98 -0.21
CA GLY A 530 -3.94 -27.34 1.07
C GLY A 530 -3.19 -26.82 2.30
N THR A 531 -1.89 -26.50 2.19
CA THR A 531 -1.03 -25.94 3.26
C THR A 531 -1.36 -24.48 3.67
N SER A 532 -2.62 -24.04 3.54
CA SER A 532 -3.16 -22.75 4.02
C SER A 532 -2.51 -21.45 3.49
N LYS A 533 -1.57 -21.50 2.53
CA LYS A 533 -0.83 -20.30 2.04
C LYS A 533 -1.73 -19.14 1.62
N SER A 534 -2.75 -19.38 0.79
CA SER A 534 -3.68 -18.35 0.31
C SER A 534 -4.49 -17.72 1.44
N GLN A 535 -4.83 -18.49 2.49
CA GLN A 535 -5.52 -17.99 3.67
C GLN A 535 -4.59 -17.09 4.51
N LEU A 536 -3.31 -17.45 4.61
CA LEU A 536 -2.28 -16.62 5.26
C LEU A 536 -2.11 -15.28 4.52
N LEU A 537 -1.99 -15.29 3.18
CA LEU A 537 -1.96 -14.06 2.36
C LEU A 537 -3.20 -13.18 2.60
N GLN A 538 -4.40 -13.77 2.56
CA GLN A 538 -5.66 -13.04 2.77
C GLN A 538 -5.80 -12.49 4.19
N TYR A 539 -5.20 -13.12 5.19
CA TYR A 539 -5.17 -12.61 6.57
C TYR A 539 -4.27 -11.36 6.66
N ILE A 540 -3.08 -11.43 6.09
CA ILE A 540 -2.09 -10.34 6.10
C ILE A 540 -2.59 -9.12 5.30
N TYR A 541 -3.29 -9.36 4.20
CA TYR A 541 -4.01 -8.32 3.45
C TYR A 541 -5.04 -7.58 4.33
N ARG A 542 -5.79 -8.27 5.20
CA ARG A 542 -6.75 -7.65 6.13
C ARG A 542 -6.10 -6.99 7.36
N LEU A 543 -4.88 -7.41 7.72
CA LEU A 543 -4.08 -6.77 8.76
C LEU A 543 -3.60 -5.38 8.29
N LEU A 544 -3.10 -5.28 7.06
CA LEU A 544 -2.36 -4.10 6.60
C LEU A 544 -3.22 -3.02 5.94
N PRO A 545 -3.16 -1.74 6.40
CA PRO A 545 -3.87 -0.64 5.75
C PRO A 545 -3.29 -0.30 4.37
N ARG A 546 -2.03 -0.67 4.07
CA ARG A 546 -1.42 -0.58 2.73
C ARG A 546 -1.19 -1.98 2.11
N GLY A 547 -2.05 -2.94 2.44
CA GLY A 547 -2.06 -4.24 1.78
C GLY A 547 -2.67 -4.16 0.37
N GLN A 548 -2.15 -4.96 -0.57
CA GLN A 548 -2.84 -5.27 -1.83
C GLN A 548 -2.83 -6.78 -2.04
N TYR A 549 -3.96 -7.36 -2.48
CA TYR A 549 -4.08 -8.79 -2.79
C TYR A 549 -4.26 -9.00 -4.29
N VAL A 550 -3.39 -9.83 -4.86
CA VAL A 550 -3.14 -9.92 -6.30
C VAL A 550 -3.03 -11.40 -6.69
N SER A 551 -3.72 -11.83 -7.75
CA SER A 551 -3.62 -13.22 -8.26
C SER A 551 -2.84 -13.26 -9.56
N GLY A 552 -1.81 -14.11 -9.65
CA GLY A 552 -0.89 -14.20 -10.78
C GLY A 552 -1.58 -14.46 -12.13
N LYS A 553 -2.69 -15.22 -12.15
CA LYS A 553 -3.52 -15.38 -13.37
C LYS A 553 -4.38 -14.16 -13.69
N GLY A 554 -4.93 -13.49 -12.68
CA GLY A 554 -5.80 -12.32 -12.86
C GLY A 554 -5.04 -11.03 -13.20
N SER A 555 -3.71 -11.05 -13.10
CA SER A 555 -2.88 -9.84 -13.08
C SER A 555 -2.08 -9.68 -14.35
N SER A 556 -2.57 -8.82 -15.25
CA SER A 556 -1.76 -8.32 -16.36
C SER A 556 -0.64 -7.40 -15.84
N ALA A 557 0.45 -7.28 -16.59
CA ALA A 557 1.50 -6.32 -16.27
C ALA A 557 0.97 -4.87 -16.14
N ALA A 558 -0.08 -4.50 -16.88
CA ALA A 558 -0.73 -3.19 -16.77
C ALA A 558 -1.52 -3.01 -15.45
N GLY A 559 -2.05 -4.10 -14.87
CA GLY A 559 -2.71 -4.09 -13.56
C GLY A 559 -1.73 -4.04 -12.38
N LEU A 560 -0.53 -4.61 -12.54
CA LEU A 560 0.57 -4.50 -11.57
C LEU A 560 1.25 -3.12 -11.59
N THR A 561 1.53 -2.59 -12.79
CA THR A 561 2.36 -1.39 -12.99
C THR A 561 1.55 -0.09 -12.91
N ALA A 562 1.17 0.43 -14.06
CA ALA A 562 0.28 1.54 -14.28
C ALA A 562 -0.24 1.44 -15.72
N HIS A 563 -1.47 1.87 -15.94
CA HIS A 563 -2.07 1.97 -17.26
C HIS A 563 -2.32 3.44 -17.60
N VAL A 564 -2.19 3.79 -18.88
CA VAL A 564 -2.54 5.13 -19.36
C VAL A 564 -3.96 5.07 -19.90
N SER A 565 -4.85 5.89 -19.35
CA SER A 565 -6.22 6.06 -19.82
C SER A 565 -6.39 7.44 -20.46
N ARG A 566 -7.44 7.64 -21.25
CA ARG A 566 -7.80 8.97 -21.78
C ARG A 566 -8.96 9.52 -20.97
N ASP A 567 -8.79 10.72 -20.41
CA ASP A 567 -9.85 11.36 -19.63
C ASP A 567 -10.98 11.89 -20.54
N PRO A 568 -12.26 11.51 -20.31
CA PRO A 568 -13.37 12.01 -21.14
C PRO A 568 -13.67 13.51 -20.97
N GLU A 569 -13.20 14.16 -19.90
CA GLU A 569 -13.47 15.59 -19.67
C GLU A 569 -12.44 16.49 -20.38
N THR A 570 -11.14 16.23 -20.18
CA THR A 570 -10.03 17.00 -20.78
C THR A 570 -9.50 16.43 -22.09
N ASN A 571 -9.83 15.18 -22.44
CA ASN A 571 -9.30 14.44 -23.59
C ASN A 571 -7.76 14.22 -23.60
N HIS A 572 -7.07 14.51 -22.49
CA HIS A 572 -5.66 14.20 -22.30
C HIS A 572 -5.44 12.74 -21.87
N PHE A 573 -4.22 12.24 -22.06
CA PHE A 573 -3.77 10.99 -21.48
C PHE A 573 -3.41 11.21 -20.01
N VAL A 574 -3.87 10.31 -19.14
CA VAL A 574 -3.63 10.38 -17.69
C VAL A 574 -3.22 8.99 -17.21
N LEU A 575 -2.18 8.97 -16.38
CA LEU A 575 -1.66 7.75 -15.77
C LEU A 575 -2.57 7.33 -14.60
N GLN A 576 -2.97 6.05 -14.57
CA GLN A 576 -3.63 5.43 -13.43
C GLN A 576 -2.76 4.30 -12.88
N ILE A 577 -2.51 4.36 -11.59
CA ILE A 577 -1.56 3.51 -10.87
C ILE A 577 -2.12 2.10 -10.66
N GLY A 578 -1.26 1.09 -10.82
CA GLY A 578 -1.56 -0.33 -10.60
C GLY A 578 -1.12 -0.83 -9.22
N ALA A 579 -1.40 -2.10 -8.93
CA ALA A 579 -1.34 -2.67 -7.58
C ALA A 579 -0.02 -2.43 -6.82
N LEU A 580 1.13 -2.47 -7.50
CA LEU A 580 2.43 -2.27 -6.85
C LEU A 580 2.56 -0.87 -6.28
N ALA A 581 2.54 0.18 -7.11
CA ALA A 581 2.68 1.55 -6.64
C ALA A 581 1.47 2.04 -5.78
N LEU A 582 0.34 1.30 -5.75
CA LEU A 582 -0.73 1.49 -4.75
C LEU A 582 -0.42 0.89 -3.35
N SER A 583 0.60 0.03 -3.25
CA SER A 583 1.08 -0.61 -2.02
C SER A 583 2.40 -0.03 -1.49
N ASP A 584 2.81 1.16 -1.94
CA ASP A 584 4.06 1.82 -1.52
C ASP A 584 4.13 1.99 0.02
N ASN A 585 5.26 1.62 0.61
CA ASN A 585 5.51 1.43 2.06
C ASN A 585 4.60 0.38 2.75
N GLY A 586 3.96 -0.50 1.97
CA GLY A 586 3.07 -1.58 2.40
C GLY A 586 3.56 -2.97 1.98
N VAL A 587 2.62 -3.90 1.77
CA VAL A 587 2.92 -5.27 1.32
C VAL A 587 2.02 -5.66 0.14
N CYS A 588 2.64 -6.10 -0.95
CA CYS A 588 1.94 -6.69 -2.08
C CYS A 588 1.88 -8.22 -1.89
N CYS A 589 0.67 -8.75 -1.66
CA CYS A 589 0.41 -10.18 -1.49
C CYS A 589 0.04 -10.80 -2.84
N ILE A 590 0.91 -11.64 -3.40
CA ILE A 590 0.74 -12.26 -4.73
C ILE A 590 0.49 -13.75 -4.59
N ASP A 591 -0.73 -14.22 -4.87
CA ASP A 591 -1.07 -15.65 -4.94
C ASP A 591 -0.95 -16.20 -6.38
N GLU A 592 -0.82 -17.52 -6.53
CA GLU A 592 -0.54 -18.20 -7.80
C GLU A 592 0.65 -17.60 -8.59
N PHE A 593 1.72 -17.23 -7.89
CA PHE A 593 2.91 -16.59 -8.48
C PHE A 593 3.51 -17.43 -9.63
N ASP A 594 3.40 -18.75 -9.54
CA ASP A 594 3.80 -19.71 -10.57
C ASP A 594 3.13 -19.46 -11.94
N LYS A 595 1.86 -19.06 -11.99
CA LYS A 595 1.09 -18.86 -13.23
C LYS A 595 1.17 -17.46 -13.84
N MET A 596 1.98 -16.57 -13.29
CA MET A 596 2.10 -15.19 -13.77
C MET A 596 2.89 -15.09 -15.08
N ASN A 597 2.42 -14.25 -16.02
CA ASN A 597 3.08 -14.02 -17.31
C ASN A 597 4.49 -13.41 -17.18
N GLU A 598 5.38 -13.72 -18.12
CA GLU A 598 6.79 -13.30 -18.06
C GLU A 598 6.98 -11.77 -18.07
N VAL A 599 6.14 -11.03 -18.80
CA VAL A 599 6.13 -9.55 -18.80
C VAL A 599 5.74 -8.96 -17.44
N ALA A 600 4.99 -9.70 -16.62
CA ALA A 600 4.70 -9.32 -15.23
C ALA A 600 5.85 -9.75 -14.28
N ARG A 601 6.56 -10.84 -14.58
CA ARG A 601 7.77 -11.25 -13.84
C ARG A 601 8.94 -10.28 -14.07
N SER A 602 9.12 -9.72 -15.28
CA SER A 602 10.18 -8.74 -15.54
C SER A 602 9.95 -7.41 -14.80
N VAL A 603 8.71 -6.94 -14.76
CA VAL A 603 8.26 -5.82 -13.91
C VAL A 603 8.64 -6.00 -12.44
N LEU A 604 8.43 -7.21 -11.90
CA LEU A 604 8.81 -7.48 -10.51
C LEU A 604 10.33 -7.56 -10.31
N GLN A 605 11.11 -7.96 -11.32
CA GLN A 605 12.57 -7.91 -11.23
C GLN A 605 13.11 -6.48 -11.16
N GLU A 606 12.47 -5.53 -11.85
CA GLU A 606 12.74 -4.09 -11.74
C GLU A 606 12.35 -3.56 -10.36
N CYS A 607 11.09 -3.74 -9.97
CA CYS A 607 10.53 -3.29 -8.69
C CYS A 607 11.30 -3.85 -7.47
N MET A 608 11.69 -5.14 -7.49
CA MET A 608 12.45 -5.79 -6.42
C MET A 608 13.99 -5.58 -6.53
N GLU A 609 14.49 -4.80 -7.49
CA GLU A 609 15.88 -4.32 -7.50
C GLU A 609 15.97 -2.84 -7.09
N GLN A 610 15.07 -2.02 -7.64
CA GLN A 610 15.19 -0.56 -7.64
C GLN A 610 14.09 0.15 -6.84
N GLN A 611 13.12 -0.58 -6.28
CA GLN A 611 11.93 -0.03 -5.58
C GLN A 611 11.20 1.08 -6.34
N THR A 612 11.34 1.05 -7.66
CA THR A 612 10.81 2.01 -8.62
C THR A 612 10.34 1.25 -9.86
N LEU A 613 9.54 1.94 -10.66
CA LEU A 613 8.84 1.39 -11.81
C LEU A 613 8.89 2.41 -12.94
N SER A 614 9.67 2.12 -13.98
CA SER A 614 9.72 2.94 -15.18
C SER A 614 8.48 2.69 -16.07
N VAL A 615 7.84 3.77 -16.52
CA VAL A 615 6.68 3.71 -17.41
C VAL A 615 6.88 4.71 -18.55
N ALA A 616 7.20 4.18 -19.73
CA ALA A 616 7.25 4.90 -21.00
C ALA A 616 6.07 4.46 -21.88
N LYS A 617 4.93 5.16 -21.82
CA LYS A 617 3.69 4.82 -22.53
C LYS A 617 2.96 6.08 -23.02
N ALA A 618 2.49 6.08 -24.26
CA ALA A 618 1.68 7.16 -24.85
C ALA A 618 2.27 8.59 -24.72
N GLY A 619 3.60 8.71 -24.81
CA GLY A 619 4.33 9.98 -24.65
C GLY A 619 4.62 10.38 -23.19
N ILE A 620 4.01 9.71 -22.21
CA ILE A 620 4.36 9.84 -20.80
C ILE A 620 5.58 8.97 -20.53
N VAL A 621 6.69 9.58 -20.12
CA VAL A 621 7.87 8.90 -19.56
C VAL A 621 8.00 9.34 -18.11
N CYS A 622 7.86 8.40 -17.18
CA CYS A 622 7.92 8.66 -15.74
C CYS A 622 8.53 7.46 -15.00
N GLN A 623 9.04 7.73 -13.81
CA GLN A 623 9.39 6.70 -12.83
C GLN A 623 8.43 6.86 -11.65
N LEU A 624 7.69 5.79 -11.34
CA LEU A 624 6.85 5.71 -10.14
C LEU A 624 7.66 5.08 -9.01
N ASN A 625 7.48 5.55 -7.78
CA ASN A 625 7.95 4.85 -6.60
C ASN A 625 7.08 3.60 -6.37
N ALA A 626 7.73 2.48 -6.07
CA ALA A 626 7.10 1.21 -5.76
C ALA A 626 7.95 0.51 -4.68
N ARG A 627 8.07 1.17 -3.53
CA ARG A 627 8.74 0.65 -2.33
C ARG A 627 7.77 -0.32 -1.66
N THR A 628 7.66 -1.52 -2.23
CA THR A 628 6.69 -2.53 -1.79
C THR A 628 7.39 -3.81 -1.36
N SER A 629 7.16 -4.23 -0.13
CA SER A 629 7.60 -5.53 0.36
C SER A 629 6.73 -6.62 -0.30
N VAL A 630 7.34 -7.58 -1.00
CA VAL A 630 6.61 -8.60 -1.76
C VAL A 630 6.45 -9.87 -0.92
N LEU A 631 5.20 -10.29 -0.73
CA LEU A 631 4.85 -11.58 -0.13
C LEU A 631 4.17 -12.45 -1.20
N ALA A 632 4.89 -13.44 -1.71
CA ALA A 632 4.44 -14.30 -2.80
C ALA A 632 4.10 -15.71 -2.31
N ALA A 633 3.04 -16.32 -2.84
CA ALA A 633 2.77 -17.75 -2.73
C ALA A 633 2.91 -18.43 -4.10
N ALA A 634 3.67 -19.53 -4.12
CA ALA A 634 3.90 -20.37 -5.30
C ALA A 634 3.57 -21.83 -4.97
N ASN A 635 3.30 -22.61 -6.02
CA ASN A 635 3.09 -24.06 -5.94
C ASN A 635 4.12 -24.75 -6.86
N PRO A 636 4.56 -25.99 -6.55
CA PRO A 636 5.48 -26.70 -7.42
C PRO A 636 4.80 -27.09 -8.73
N VAL A 637 5.59 -27.30 -9.78
CA VAL A 637 5.10 -27.55 -11.17
C VAL A 637 4.15 -28.75 -11.24
N GLU A 638 4.48 -29.84 -10.53
CA GLU A 638 3.67 -31.07 -10.50
C GLU A 638 2.51 -31.00 -9.49
N SER A 639 2.23 -29.81 -8.93
CA SER A 639 1.34 -29.54 -7.79
C SER A 639 1.75 -30.21 -6.47
N GLN A 640 2.42 -31.36 -6.49
CA GLN A 640 3.03 -32.00 -5.32
C GLN A 640 4.56 -31.88 -5.34
N TRP A 641 5.20 -31.81 -4.16
CA TRP A 641 6.65 -31.77 -4.01
C TRP A 641 7.34 -33.09 -4.38
N ASN A 642 7.97 -33.14 -5.55
CA ASN A 642 8.68 -34.32 -6.01
C ASN A 642 10.07 -34.45 -5.34
N ARG A 643 10.20 -35.45 -4.46
CA ARG A 643 11.44 -35.75 -3.69
C ARG A 643 12.67 -36.05 -4.56
N ASN A 644 12.46 -36.50 -5.80
CA ASN A 644 13.56 -36.92 -6.68
C ASN A 644 14.26 -35.75 -7.40
N LYS A 645 13.59 -34.60 -7.48
CA LYS A 645 14.04 -33.36 -8.13
C LYS A 645 14.66 -32.40 -7.11
N THR A 646 15.46 -31.45 -7.61
CA THR A 646 16.00 -30.35 -6.79
C THR A 646 14.94 -29.29 -6.50
N ILE A 647 15.22 -28.42 -5.52
CA ILE A 647 14.38 -27.28 -5.16
C ILE A 647 14.11 -26.36 -6.38
N LEU A 648 15.12 -26.15 -7.22
CA LEU A 648 15.05 -25.28 -8.40
C LEU A 648 14.11 -25.85 -9.47
N GLU A 649 14.25 -27.15 -9.76
CA GLU A 649 13.43 -27.86 -10.76
C GLU A 649 11.97 -27.98 -10.35
N ASN A 650 11.69 -28.16 -9.05
CA ASN A 650 10.32 -28.23 -8.52
C ASN A 650 9.58 -26.88 -8.60
N VAL A 651 10.30 -25.75 -8.59
CA VAL A 651 9.73 -24.39 -8.51
C VAL A 651 9.71 -23.66 -9.86
N GLN A 652 10.60 -24.01 -10.80
CA GLN A 652 10.65 -23.45 -12.16
C GLN A 652 10.65 -21.91 -12.23
N LEU A 653 11.36 -21.26 -11.30
CA LEU A 653 11.58 -19.81 -11.31
C LEU A 653 13.06 -19.48 -11.63
N PRO A 654 13.34 -18.43 -12.42
CA PRO A 654 14.72 -18.02 -12.71
C PRO A 654 15.52 -17.66 -11.46
N HIS A 655 16.80 -18.03 -11.43
CA HIS A 655 17.73 -17.65 -10.36
C HIS A 655 17.81 -16.13 -10.12
N THR A 656 17.67 -15.32 -11.18
CA THR A 656 17.63 -13.85 -11.14
C THR A 656 16.40 -13.28 -10.43
N LEU A 657 15.38 -14.10 -10.17
CA LEU A 657 14.21 -13.77 -9.37
C LEU A 657 14.26 -14.45 -7.99
N LEU A 658 14.64 -15.73 -7.91
CA LEU A 658 14.76 -16.42 -6.61
C LEU A 658 15.75 -15.73 -5.67
N SER A 659 16.84 -15.17 -6.22
CA SER A 659 17.81 -14.35 -5.47
C SER A 659 17.30 -12.98 -5.02
N ARG A 660 16.03 -12.61 -5.29
CA ARG A 660 15.38 -11.35 -4.86
C ARG A 660 14.50 -11.51 -3.62
N PHE A 661 14.20 -12.75 -3.25
CA PHE A 661 13.52 -13.09 -2.01
C PHE A 661 14.56 -13.34 -0.93
N ASP A 662 14.44 -12.62 0.19
CA ASP A 662 15.32 -12.74 1.35
C ASP A 662 15.07 -14.05 2.11
N LEU A 663 13.81 -14.50 2.12
CA LEU A 663 13.40 -15.78 2.69
C LEU A 663 12.51 -16.55 1.71
N ILE A 664 12.86 -17.80 1.46
CA ILE A 664 12.07 -18.76 0.67
C ILE A 664 11.72 -19.92 1.60
N PHE A 665 10.44 -20.07 1.93
CA PHE A 665 9.93 -21.16 2.78
C PHE A 665 9.43 -22.33 1.96
N LEU A 666 9.83 -23.54 2.36
CA LEU A 666 9.40 -24.80 1.73
C LEU A 666 8.35 -25.53 2.59
N MET A 667 7.08 -25.18 2.38
CA MET A 667 5.88 -25.76 3.00
C MET A 667 5.51 -27.11 2.36
N VAL A 668 6.37 -28.10 2.57
CA VAL A 668 6.12 -29.50 2.19
C VAL A 668 5.19 -30.15 3.21
N ASP A 669 4.13 -30.81 2.74
CA ASP A 669 3.09 -31.43 3.56
C ASP A 669 3.57 -32.75 4.21
N PRO A 670 3.65 -32.86 5.56
CA PRO A 670 4.02 -34.09 6.25
C PRO A 670 2.78 -34.95 6.47
N GLN A 671 2.68 -36.07 5.74
CA GLN A 671 1.58 -37.04 5.85
C GLN A 671 1.71 -37.92 7.11
N ASP A 672 1.77 -37.27 8.27
CA ASP A 672 2.02 -37.85 9.59
C ASP A 672 0.77 -37.77 10.47
N GLU A 673 0.22 -38.91 10.91
CA GLU A 673 -1.04 -39.00 11.68
C GLU A 673 -1.06 -38.12 12.95
N TYR A 674 0.11 -37.84 13.54
CA TYR A 674 0.23 -36.97 14.71
C TYR A 674 -0.05 -35.50 14.36
N TYR A 675 0.50 -35.03 13.24
CA TYR A 675 0.31 -33.65 12.76
C TYR A 675 -1.15 -33.44 12.32
N ASP A 676 -1.71 -34.37 11.55
CA ASP A 676 -3.13 -34.37 11.16
C ASP A 676 -4.05 -34.33 12.37
N ARG A 677 -3.73 -35.09 13.43
CA ARG A 677 -4.50 -35.08 14.68
C ARG A 677 -4.43 -33.75 15.42
N GLY A 678 -3.25 -33.12 15.47
CA GLY A 678 -3.06 -31.78 16.03
C GLY A 678 -3.87 -30.73 15.27
N LEU A 679 -3.70 -30.70 13.95
CA LEU A 679 -4.42 -29.81 13.03
C LEU A 679 -5.94 -29.99 13.12
N ALA A 680 -6.45 -31.22 13.07
CA ALA A 680 -7.88 -31.51 13.18
C ALA A 680 -8.45 -31.10 14.54
N THR A 681 -7.70 -31.31 15.63
CA THR A 681 -8.11 -30.87 16.97
C THR A 681 -8.16 -29.34 17.05
N HIS A 682 -7.17 -28.65 16.48
CA HIS A 682 -7.14 -27.18 16.43
C HIS A 682 -8.34 -26.63 15.63
N LEU A 683 -8.54 -27.11 14.41
CA LEU A 683 -9.63 -26.68 13.53
C LEU A 683 -11.01 -26.94 14.15
N VAL A 684 -11.25 -28.11 14.76
CA VAL A 684 -12.52 -28.39 15.45
C VAL A 684 -12.69 -27.48 16.67
N SER A 685 -11.63 -27.15 17.41
CA SER A 685 -11.73 -26.22 18.55
C SER A 685 -12.14 -24.80 18.12
N LEU A 686 -11.66 -24.32 16.96
CA LEU A 686 -12.04 -23.02 16.39
C LEU A 686 -13.52 -22.95 15.96
N TYR A 687 -14.14 -24.08 15.59
CA TYR A 687 -15.58 -24.16 15.30
C TYR A 687 -16.43 -24.45 16.55
N HIS A 688 -15.82 -24.88 17.67
CA HIS A 688 -16.53 -25.25 18.90
C HIS A 688 -16.51 -24.17 19.97
N LYS A 689 -15.43 -23.39 20.09
CA LYS A 689 -15.36 -22.22 20.99
C LYS A 689 -16.46 -21.21 20.66
N GLY A 690 -17.09 -20.68 21.70
CA GLY A 690 -17.94 -19.50 21.57
C GLY A 690 -17.11 -18.26 21.23
N TYR A 691 -17.73 -17.26 20.60
CA TYR A 691 -17.07 -16.01 20.20
C TYR A 691 -16.36 -15.33 21.38
N GLU A 692 -17.02 -15.31 22.54
CA GLU A 692 -16.58 -14.69 23.80
C GLU A 692 -15.31 -15.36 24.40
N GLU A 693 -15.13 -16.67 24.20
CA GLU A 693 -13.94 -17.41 24.69
C GLU A 693 -12.72 -17.23 23.77
N ALA A 694 -12.92 -16.82 22.51
CA ALA A 694 -11.84 -16.57 21.58
C ALA A 694 -11.18 -15.20 21.82
N GLU A 695 -11.95 -14.18 22.17
CA GLU A 695 -11.42 -12.83 22.42
C GLU A 695 -10.54 -12.76 23.67
N SER A 696 -10.80 -13.58 24.69
CA SER A 696 -10.09 -13.53 25.98
C SER A 696 -8.65 -14.06 25.96
N GLU A 697 -8.29 -14.91 24.99
CA GLU A 697 -6.92 -15.45 24.84
C GLU A 697 -6.10 -14.73 23.75
N LEU A 698 -6.74 -13.94 22.88
CA LEU A 698 -6.11 -13.30 21.74
C LEU A 698 -5.67 -11.88 22.07
N LEU A 699 -4.46 -11.53 21.62
CA LEU A 699 -4.00 -10.14 21.63
C LEU A 699 -4.81 -9.37 20.58
N ASP A 700 -5.46 -8.28 21.02
CA ASP A 700 -6.32 -7.46 20.17
C ASP A 700 -5.64 -7.08 18.84
N MET A 701 -6.31 -7.43 17.75
CA MET A 701 -5.88 -7.16 16.38
C MET A 701 -5.64 -5.66 16.12
N SER A 702 -6.39 -4.78 16.81
CA SER A 702 -6.18 -3.34 16.73
C SER A 702 -4.86 -2.92 17.40
N LEU A 703 -4.53 -3.50 18.56
CA LEU A 703 -3.27 -3.24 19.26
C LEU A 703 -2.05 -3.74 18.46
N LEU A 704 -2.19 -4.86 17.74
CA LEU A 704 -1.15 -5.37 16.83
C LEU A 704 -0.87 -4.40 15.68
N LYS A 705 -1.91 -3.85 15.03
CA LYS A 705 -1.75 -2.87 13.95
C LYS A 705 -1.03 -1.60 14.42
N ASP A 706 -1.39 -1.12 15.60
CA ASP A 706 -0.81 0.10 16.16
C ASP A 706 0.62 -0.12 16.65
N TYR A 707 0.93 -1.29 17.24
CA TYR A 707 2.29 -1.68 17.61
C TYR A 707 3.22 -1.69 16.38
N ILE A 708 2.78 -2.29 15.27
CA ILE A 708 3.54 -2.30 14.00
C ILE A 708 3.76 -0.87 13.49
N THR A 709 2.73 -0.03 13.55
CA THR A 709 2.81 1.35 13.03
C THR A 709 3.74 2.22 13.90
N TYR A 710 3.59 2.17 15.23
CA TYR A 710 4.44 2.86 16.20
C TYR A 710 5.91 2.43 16.04
N ALA A 711 6.18 1.11 16.08
CA ALA A 711 7.54 0.59 15.99
C ALA A 711 8.27 0.95 14.69
N LYS A 712 7.54 1.04 13.56
CA LYS A 712 8.12 1.43 12.27
C LYS A 712 8.42 2.93 12.17
N ALA A 713 7.77 3.76 12.97
CA ALA A 713 7.93 5.20 12.97
C ALA A 713 8.93 5.70 14.03
N THR A 714 9.02 5.03 15.19
CA THR A 714 9.91 5.47 16.29
C THR A 714 11.23 4.69 16.40
N CYS A 715 11.39 3.53 15.76
CA CYS A 715 12.51 2.62 16.04
C CYS A 715 13.43 2.42 14.82
N PHE A 716 14.65 2.98 14.91
CA PHE A 716 15.68 2.91 13.87
C PHE A 716 16.96 2.22 14.39
N PRO A 717 16.97 0.88 14.54
CA PRO A 717 18.11 0.14 15.09
C PRO A 717 19.42 0.29 14.31
N ILE A 718 20.50 0.57 15.05
CA ILE A 718 21.87 0.63 14.53
C ILE A 718 22.61 -0.70 14.81
N LEU A 719 23.47 -1.15 13.88
CA LEU A 719 24.26 -2.38 14.03
C LEU A 719 25.39 -2.19 15.06
N ASN A 720 25.44 -3.07 16.07
CA ASN A 720 26.58 -3.16 17.00
C ASN A 720 27.79 -3.87 16.33
N GLU A 721 29.01 -3.60 16.80
CA GLU A 721 30.25 -4.21 16.29
C GLU A 721 30.26 -5.73 16.44
N GLU A 722 29.80 -6.26 17.59
CA GLU A 722 29.68 -7.71 17.80
C GLU A 722 28.71 -8.37 16.80
N ALA A 723 27.66 -7.65 16.38
CA ALA A 723 26.68 -8.14 15.41
C ALA A 723 27.25 -8.09 13.99
N ARG A 724 27.99 -7.02 13.63
CA ARG A 724 28.73 -6.88 12.37
C ARG A 724 29.72 -8.03 12.17
N ASP A 725 30.55 -8.31 13.18
CA ASP A 725 31.62 -9.30 13.03
C ASP A 725 31.04 -10.74 12.95
N TYR A 726 29.95 -11.00 13.67
CA TYR A 726 29.21 -12.27 13.58
C TYR A 726 28.44 -12.43 12.24
N LEU A 727 27.89 -11.35 11.66
CA LEU A 727 27.32 -11.36 10.31
C LEU A 727 28.36 -11.76 9.25
N VAL A 728 29.59 -11.23 9.35
CA VAL A 728 30.70 -11.59 8.45
C VAL A 728 31.08 -13.07 8.61
N GLU A 729 31.17 -13.58 9.85
CA GLU A 729 31.39 -15.00 10.13
C GLU A 729 30.35 -15.88 9.42
N LYS A 730 29.06 -15.55 9.56
CA LYS A 730 27.96 -16.38 9.01
C LYS A 730 27.78 -16.27 7.51
N TYR A 731 28.04 -15.13 6.89
CA TYR A 731 28.12 -15.02 5.43
C TYR A 731 29.29 -15.86 4.86
N VAL A 732 30.44 -15.89 5.53
CA VAL A 732 31.56 -16.76 5.14
C VAL A 732 31.24 -18.25 5.36
N GLU A 733 30.50 -18.60 6.42
CA GLU A 733 29.97 -19.96 6.63
C GLU A 733 29.06 -20.38 5.46
N MET A 734 28.10 -19.54 5.07
CA MET A 734 27.19 -19.77 3.93
C MET A 734 27.95 -19.95 2.61
N ARG A 735 28.92 -19.07 2.33
CA ARG A 735 29.75 -19.13 1.12
C ARG A 735 30.61 -20.40 1.04
N LYS A 736 31.02 -20.97 2.18
CA LYS A 736 31.76 -22.24 2.24
C LYS A 736 30.84 -23.48 2.14
N GLY A 737 29.59 -23.37 2.59
CA GLY A 737 28.61 -24.46 2.49
C GLY A 737 28.06 -24.66 1.06
N GLY A 738 27.84 -23.56 0.34
CA GLY A 738 27.26 -23.58 -1.02
C GLY A 738 28.23 -23.97 -2.12
N ASN A 739 28.65 -25.25 -2.17
CA ASN A 739 29.41 -25.80 -3.29
C ASN A 739 28.54 -25.83 -4.58
N ILE A 740 29.08 -25.25 -5.66
CA ILE A 740 28.39 -25.02 -6.94
C ILE A 740 27.81 -26.29 -7.61
N SER A 741 28.35 -27.46 -7.30
CA SER A 741 28.19 -28.69 -8.09
C SER A 741 26.79 -29.31 -8.17
N HIS A 742 25.91 -29.07 -7.18
CA HIS A 742 24.74 -29.93 -6.94
C HIS A 742 23.42 -29.20 -6.65
N GLY A 743 23.03 -28.25 -7.51
CA GLY A 743 21.65 -27.73 -7.59
C GLY A 743 21.13 -26.99 -6.36
N GLN A 744 22.00 -26.62 -5.42
CA GLN A 744 21.67 -25.78 -4.27
C GLN A 744 21.63 -24.30 -4.68
N ILE A 745 20.89 -23.49 -3.92
CA ILE A 745 20.86 -22.03 -4.13
C ILE A 745 22.20 -21.45 -3.66
N CYS A 746 23.05 -21.07 -4.61
CA CYS A 746 24.33 -20.42 -4.36
C CYS A 746 24.18 -19.22 -3.43
N ALA A 747 25.14 -19.02 -2.52
CA ALA A 747 25.14 -17.85 -1.67
C ALA A 747 25.59 -16.60 -2.44
N TYR A 748 24.78 -15.53 -2.42
CA TYR A 748 25.05 -14.26 -3.10
C TYR A 748 25.29 -13.13 -2.08
N PRO A 749 25.98 -12.03 -2.43
CA PRO A 749 26.24 -10.92 -1.50
C PRO A 749 24.95 -10.33 -0.89
N ARG A 750 23.87 -10.26 -1.68
CA ARG A 750 22.54 -9.80 -1.23
C ARG A 750 22.03 -10.56 0.01
N GLN A 751 22.40 -11.82 0.23
CA GLN A 751 21.97 -12.57 1.42
C GLN A 751 22.59 -12.02 2.73
N LEU A 752 23.72 -11.32 2.66
CA LEU A 752 24.25 -10.56 3.81
C LEU A 752 23.36 -9.34 4.10
N GLU A 753 22.88 -8.65 3.08
CA GLU A 753 21.89 -7.57 3.23
C GLU A 753 20.57 -8.13 3.80
N SER A 754 20.09 -9.28 3.31
CA SER A 754 18.93 -9.99 3.85
C SER A 754 19.08 -10.24 5.36
N LEU A 755 20.23 -10.78 5.80
CA LEU A 755 20.50 -11.02 7.22
C LEU A 755 20.58 -9.72 8.05
N ILE A 756 21.11 -8.63 7.48
CA ILE A 756 21.09 -7.30 8.11
C ILE A 756 19.65 -6.81 8.30
N ARG A 757 18.84 -6.82 7.23
CA ARG A 757 17.42 -6.39 7.27
C ARG A 757 16.61 -7.20 8.27
N LEU A 758 16.82 -8.52 8.32
CA LEU A 758 16.17 -9.43 9.27
C LEU A 758 16.60 -9.16 10.73
N GLY A 759 17.88 -8.89 10.98
CA GLY A 759 18.38 -8.50 12.30
C GLY A 759 17.81 -7.16 12.78
N GLU A 760 17.74 -6.16 11.89
CA GLU A 760 17.12 -4.86 12.16
C GLU A 760 15.61 -4.97 12.42
N ALA A 761 14.88 -5.73 11.60
CA ALA A 761 13.45 -5.98 11.80
C ALA A 761 13.18 -6.68 13.15
N ARG A 762 14.06 -7.59 13.57
CA ARG A 762 13.97 -8.25 14.88
C ARG A 762 14.25 -7.31 16.05
N ALA A 763 15.22 -6.41 15.90
CA ALA A 763 15.51 -5.36 16.89
C ALA A 763 14.33 -4.38 17.04
N LYS A 764 13.68 -3.99 15.93
CA LYS A 764 12.45 -3.16 15.95
C LYS A 764 11.29 -3.79 16.71
N ILE A 765 11.10 -5.11 16.63
CA ILE A 765 10.02 -5.80 17.37
C ILE A 765 10.17 -5.60 18.88
N ARG A 766 11.40 -5.50 19.39
CA ARG A 766 11.72 -5.21 20.81
C ARG A 766 11.76 -3.71 21.14
N LEU A 767 11.46 -2.84 20.16
CA LEU A 767 11.71 -1.38 20.21
C LEU A 767 13.18 -1.04 20.57
N SER A 768 14.12 -1.88 20.12
CA SER A 768 15.55 -1.74 20.42
C SER A 768 16.24 -0.77 19.45
N PRO A 769 16.91 0.30 19.91
CA PRO A 769 17.68 1.20 19.05
C PRO A 769 19.03 0.60 18.60
N VAL A 770 19.39 -0.61 19.04
CA VAL A 770 20.62 -1.31 18.67
C VAL A 770 20.29 -2.78 18.33
N VAL A 771 20.95 -3.33 17.31
CA VAL A 771 20.91 -4.75 16.94
C VAL A 771 21.94 -5.53 17.74
N GLU A 772 21.51 -6.55 18.47
CA GLU A 772 22.40 -7.44 19.22
C GLU A 772 22.90 -8.62 18.38
N ARG A 773 24.01 -9.23 18.79
CA ARG A 773 24.48 -10.52 18.22
C ARG A 773 23.41 -11.61 18.25
N LYS A 774 22.57 -11.62 19.29
CA LYS A 774 21.43 -12.54 19.45
C LYS A 774 20.36 -12.36 18.37
N ASP A 775 20.21 -11.14 17.84
CA ASP A 775 19.22 -10.86 16.80
C ASP A 775 19.63 -11.50 15.48
N VAL A 776 20.90 -11.35 15.13
CA VAL A 776 21.55 -12.01 13.98
C VAL A 776 21.50 -13.54 14.09
N GLU A 777 21.71 -14.09 15.29
CA GLU A 777 21.75 -15.54 15.50
C GLU A 777 20.42 -16.24 15.16
N GLU A 778 19.30 -15.73 15.67
CA GLU A 778 17.98 -16.27 15.34
C GLU A 778 17.52 -15.89 13.92
N ALA A 779 17.93 -14.74 13.37
CA ALA A 779 17.70 -14.41 11.97
C ALA A 779 18.41 -15.40 11.02
N TYR A 780 19.64 -15.80 11.35
CA TYR A 780 20.41 -16.79 10.61
C TYR A 780 19.86 -18.22 10.74
N LYS A 781 19.36 -18.58 11.93
CA LYS A 781 18.62 -19.82 12.19
C LYS A 781 17.34 -19.89 11.35
N LEU A 782 16.54 -18.81 11.32
CA LEU A 782 15.34 -18.71 10.50
C LEU A 782 15.65 -18.82 9.00
N TYR A 783 16.73 -18.20 8.53
CA TYR A 783 17.20 -18.33 7.15
C TYR A 783 17.57 -19.79 6.79
N LYS A 784 18.31 -20.48 7.66
CA LYS A 784 18.64 -21.91 7.51
C LYS A 784 17.40 -22.81 7.51
N GLU A 785 16.40 -22.48 8.33
CA GLU A 785 15.14 -23.21 8.43
C GLU A 785 14.23 -23.01 7.21
N ALA A 786 14.10 -21.78 6.70
CA ALA A 786 13.26 -21.45 5.56
C ALA A 786 13.61 -22.29 4.33
N LEU A 787 14.90 -22.28 3.98
CA LEU A 787 15.50 -23.07 2.90
C LEU A 787 15.60 -24.58 3.23
N LYS A 788 15.20 -24.99 4.45
CA LYS A 788 15.35 -26.35 4.98
C LYS A 788 16.75 -26.94 4.77
N GLN A 789 17.81 -26.14 4.97
CA GLN A 789 19.20 -26.54 4.73
C GLN A 789 19.65 -27.71 5.64
N SER A 790 18.98 -27.91 6.77
CA SER A 790 19.15 -29.07 7.66
C SER A 790 18.58 -30.38 7.08
N ALA A 791 17.63 -30.28 6.14
CA ALA A 791 16.98 -31.42 5.47
C ALA A 791 17.44 -31.61 4.00
N THR A 792 18.28 -30.71 3.46
CA THR A 792 18.94 -30.93 2.17
C THR A 792 20.24 -31.72 2.35
N ASP A 793 20.37 -32.86 1.67
CA ASP A 793 21.59 -33.67 1.74
C ASP A 793 22.73 -32.96 0.96
N PRO A 794 23.89 -32.65 1.57
CA PRO A 794 24.87 -31.70 1.03
C PRO A 794 25.60 -32.21 -0.23
N THR A 795 25.50 -33.51 -0.53
CA THR A 795 26.07 -34.16 -1.72
C THR A 795 25.08 -34.31 -2.87
N THR A 796 23.76 -34.25 -2.62
CA THR A 796 22.74 -34.51 -3.65
C THR A 796 21.84 -33.31 -3.94
N GLY A 797 21.77 -32.32 -3.03
CA GLY A 797 20.87 -31.17 -3.15
C GLY A 797 19.38 -31.51 -2.97
N LYS A 798 19.04 -32.75 -2.59
CA LYS A 798 17.65 -33.23 -2.44
C LYS A 798 17.16 -33.06 -1.01
N VAL A 799 15.86 -32.82 -0.86
CA VAL A 799 15.19 -32.64 0.44
C VAL A 799 14.71 -34.00 0.96
N ASP A 800 15.38 -34.52 1.98
CA ASP A 800 15.07 -35.78 2.63
C ASP A 800 13.94 -35.57 3.66
N ILE A 801 12.68 -35.79 3.28
CA ILE A 801 11.51 -35.58 4.16
C ILE A 801 11.60 -36.40 5.46
N ASN A 802 12.31 -37.54 5.43
CA ASN A 802 12.57 -38.36 6.61
C ASN A 802 13.37 -37.61 7.71
N ILE A 803 14.09 -36.53 7.38
CA ILE A 803 14.74 -35.64 8.36
C ILE A 803 13.70 -34.81 9.09
N LEU A 804 12.66 -34.35 8.40
CA LEU A 804 11.61 -33.50 8.97
C LEU A 804 10.73 -34.29 9.94
N ALA A 805 10.31 -35.51 9.57
CA ALA A 805 9.43 -36.35 10.38
C ALA A 805 10.15 -37.12 11.51
N LEU A 806 11.42 -37.48 11.33
CA LEU A 806 12.15 -38.40 12.25
C LEU A 806 13.49 -37.83 12.74
N GLY A 807 13.78 -36.54 12.53
CA GLY A 807 14.97 -35.81 13.02
C GLY A 807 16.33 -36.29 12.50
N THR A 808 16.38 -37.39 11.74
CA THR A 808 17.59 -38.18 11.46
C THR A 808 17.76 -38.39 9.96
N SER A 809 18.83 -37.83 9.37
CA SER A 809 19.12 -37.98 7.94
C SER A 809 19.59 -39.39 7.56
N ALA A 810 19.45 -39.77 6.30
CA ALA A 810 20.01 -41.02 5.79
C ALA A 810 21.54 -41.09 6.00
N GLY A 811 22.24 -39.95 5.88
CA GLY A 811 23.66 -39.82 6.23
C GLY A 811 23.92 -39.99 7.73
N ALA A 812 23.13 -39.35 8.59
CA ALA A 812 23.25 -39.48 10.04
C ALA A 812 22.97 -40.92 10.51
N ARG A 813 21.94 -41.59 9.99
CA ARG A 813 21.64 -43.01 10.29
C ARG A 813 22.81 -43.92 9.92
N LYS A 814 23.39 -43.75 8.71
CA LYS A 814 24.61 -44.47 8.31
C LYS A 814 25.79 -44.22 9.26
N GLN A 815 25.97 -42.97 9.72
CA GLN A 815 26.98 -42.64 10.74
C GLN A 815 26.65 -43.25 12.11
N MET A 816 25.39 -43.32 12.51
CA MET A 816 24.95 -43.97 13.75
C MET A 816 25.18 -45.48 13.70
N ASP A 817 24.90 -46.15 12.58
CA ASP A 817 25.16 -47.58 12.40
C ASP A 817 26.66 -47.89 12.33
N GLN A 818 27.46 -47.05 11.66
CA GLN A 818 28.92 -47.11 11.72
C GLN A 818 29.43 -46.91 13.17
N LEU A 819 28.89 -45.93 13.91
CA LEU A 819 29.20 -45.73 15.32
C LEU A 819 28.78 -46.91 16.19
N ARG A 820 27.60 -47.51 15.98
CA ARG A 820 27.12 -48.71 16.67
C ARG A 820 28.09 -49.87 16.45
N ILE A 821 28.59 -50.07 15.22
CA ILE A 821 29.60 -51.09 14.88
C ILE A 821 30.94 -50.80 15.60
N ILE A 822 31.45 -49.57 15.52
CA ILE A 822 32.71 -49.17 16.17
C ILE A 822 32.62 -49.30 17.70
N VAL A 823 31.49 -48.91 18.30
CA VAL A 823 31.21 -49.02 19.74
C VAL A 823 31.15 -50.49 20.17
N LYS A 824 30.44 -51.35 19.42
CA LYS A 824 30.43 -52.80 19.65
C LYS A 824 31.86 -53.37 19.57
N ALA A 825 32.62 -53.07 18.52
CA ALA A 825 33.99 -53.56 18.33
C ALA A 825 34.96 -53.13 19.45
N LYS A 826 34.93 -51.85 19.87
CA LYS A 826 35.76 -51.31 20.97
C LYS A 826 35.37 -51.83 22.36
N LEU A 827 34.14 -52.33 22.53
CA LEU A 827 33.73 -53.04 23.75
C LEU A 827 34.12 -54.52 23.72
N THR A 828 34.05 -55.17 22.54
CA THR A 828 34.50 -56.56 22.32
C THR A 828 36.01 -56.73 22.49
N SER A 829 36.82 -55.73 22.15
CA SER A 829 38.29 -55.81 22.26
C SER A 829 38.86 -55.74 23.68
N LYS A 830 38.00 -55.61 24.70
CA LYS A 830 38.36 -55.59 26.13
C LYS A 830 37.65 -56.74 26.86
N PRO A 831 38.25 -57.32 27.92
CA PRO A 831 37.71 -58.52 28.56
C PRO A 831 36.28 -58.34 29.09
N PHE A 832 35.48 -59.40 28.99
CA PHE A 832 34.06 -59.37 29.33
C PHE A 832 33.83 -58.94 30.79
N GLY A 833 32.85 -58.05 30.99
CA GLY A 833 32.51 -57.48 32.30
C GLY A 833 33.23 -56.18 32.68
N THR A 834 34.24 -55.74 31.92
CA THR A 834 34.92 -54.45 32.17
C THR A 834 33.95 -53.26 32.03
N TRP A 835 33.96 -52.36 33.02
CA TRP A 835 33.20 -51.11 33.00
C TRP A 835 34.02 -49.98 32.36
N MET A 836 33.48 -49.35 31.31
CA MET A 836 34.10 -48.22 30.60
C MET A 836 33.39 -46.90 30.91
N CYS A 837 34.14 -45.79 30.90
CA CYS A 837 33.57 -44.44 30.94
C CYS A 837 33.27 -43.97 29.50
N PRO A 838 32.04 -43.50 29.16
CA PRO A 838 31.73 -43.01 27.82
C PRO A 838 32.63 -41.86 27.34
N ARG A 839 33.07 -40.98 28.25
CA ARG A 839 33.96 -39.85 27.92
C ARG A 839 35.34 -40.29 27.41
N THR A 840 35.97 -41.27 28.05
CA THR A 840 37.25 -41.82 27.57
C THR A 840 37.03 -42.62 26.30
N MET A 841 35.97 -43.41 26.21
CA MET A 841 35.64 -44.15 24.99
C MET A 841 35.42 -43.23 23.76
N LEU A 842 34.82 -42.05 23.94
CA LEU A 842 34.67 -41.05 22.87
C LEU A 842 36.01 -40.41 22.47
N ALA A 843 36.98 -40.28 23.40
CA ALA A 843 38.35 -39.89 23.08
C ALA A 843 39.08 -41.03 22.32
N ASP A 844 39.07 -42.26 22.86
CA ASP A 844 39.62 -43.48 22.25
C ASP A 844 39.14 -43.67 20.80
N ILE A 845 37.91 -43.25 20.47
CA ILE A 845 37.31 -43.34 19.13
C ILE A 845 37.79 -42.20 18.23
N ARG A 846 37.76 -40.94 18.70
CA ARG A 846 38.25 -39.76 17.96
C ARG A 846 39.73 -39.84 17.61
N GLU A 847 40.54 -40.50 18.44
CA GLU A 847 41.97 -40.74 18.14
C GLU A 847 42.16 -41.87 17.13
N SER A 848 41.27 -42.87 17.09
CA SER A 848 41.37 -44.01 16.17
C SER A 848 40.58 -43.87 14.87
N THR A 849 39.94 -42.73 14.62
CA THR A 849 39.05 -42.55 13.46
C THR A 849 38.94 -41.06 13.12
N GLU A 850 39.20 -40.70 11.86
CA GLU A 850 39.15 -39.31 11.36
C GLU A 850 37.73 -38.68 11.32
N MET A 851 36.73 -39.38 11.87
CA MET A 851 35.33 -38.93 11.89
C MET A 851 35.09 -37.89 13.00
N THR A 852 34.50 -36.75 12.62
CA THR A 852 34.19 -35.59 13.46
C THR A 852 32.94 -35.82 14.34
N ILE A 853 33.00 -36.84 15.19
CA ILE A 853 31.86 -37.34 16.00
C ILE A 853 31.42 -36.31 17.05
N ARG A 854 30.18 -35.83 16.93
CA ARG A 854 29.50 -35.01 17.94
C ARG A 854 29.15 -35.83 19.18
N ARG A 855 29.07 -35.17 20.34
CA ARG A 855 28.78 -35.86 21.62
C ARG A 855 27.32 -36.29 21.72
N GLU A 856 26.36 -35.52 21.20
CA GLU A 856 24.94 -35.91 21.20
C GLU A 856 24.74 -37.26 20.50
N LEU A 857 25.17 -37.37 19.24
CA LEU A 857 25.08 -38.60 18.42
C LEU A 857 25.67 -39.83 19.11
N PHE A 858 26.76 -39.67 19.87
CA PHE A 858 27.37 -40.76 20.62
C PHE A 858 26.57 -41.16 21.87
N GLU A 859 25.99 -40.19 22.59
CA GLU A 859 25.12 -40.47 23.74
C GLU A 859 23.77 -41.06 23.29
N GLU A 860 23.27 -40.69 22.12
CA GLU A 860 22.14 -41.31 21.42
C GLU A 860 22.42 -42.75 21.00
N VAL A 861 23.54 -43.03 20.31
CA VAL A 861 23.94 -44.42 19.99
C VAL A 861 24.02 -45.29 21.25
N ILE A 862 24.53 -44.76 22.38
CA ILE A 862 24.53 -45.51 23.64
C ILE A 862 23.11 -45.66 24.19
N ASN A 863 22.23 -44.66 24.09
CA ASN A 863 20.82 -44.78 24.50
C ASN A 863 20.12 -45.91 23.75
N GLU A 864 20.32 -46.01 22.43
CA GLU A 864 19.76 -47.08 21.60
C GLU A 864 20.36 -48.44 21.91
N LEU A 865 21.68 -48.56 22.03
CA LEU A 865 22.32 -49.83 22.38
C LEU A 865 21.94 -50.33 23.79
N CYS A 866 21.41 -49.45 24.66
CA CYS A 866 20.76 -49.83 25.91
C CYS A 866 19.27 -50.23 25.74
N LYS A 867 18.54 -49.70 24.76
CA LYS A 867 17.19 -50.20 24.37
C LYS A 867 17.28 -51.59 23.74
N ASP A 868 18.29 -51.81 22.92
CA ASP A 868 18.60 -53.09 22.26
C ASP A 868 19.15 -54.16 23.24
N ASP A 869 19.23 -53.83 24.54
CA ASP A 869 19.68 -54.73 25.61
C ASP A 869 21.14 -55.22 25.45
N THR A 870 21.93 -54.60 24.55
CA THR A 870 23.32 -54.97 24.25
C THR A 870 24.32 -54.38 25.24
N ILE A 871 24.04 -53.17 25.75
CA ILE A 871 24.87 -52.41 26.69
C ILE A 871 24.07 -52.11 27.96
N VAL A 872 24.71 -52.20 29.12
CA VAL A 872 24.13 -51.82 30.42
C VAL A 872 24.86 -50.60 30.98
N ARG A 873 24.10 -49.59 31.41
CA ARG A 873 24.60 -48.45 32.19
C ARG A 873 24.58 -48.74 33.70
N GLY A 874 25.69 -48.48 34.38
CA GLY A 874 25.84 -48.58 35.83
C GLY A 874 25.69 -47.23 36.55
N ARG A 875 25.63 -47.26 37.89
CA ARG A 875 25.36 -46.10 38.79
C ARG A 875 26.30 -44.88 38.67
N GLN A 876 27.37 -44.95 37.87
CA GLN A 876 28.30 -43.84 37.58
C GLN A 876 28.31 -43.46 36.09
N ASN A 877 27.23 -43.74 35.37
CA ASN A 877 27.11 -43.61 33.91
C ASN A 877 28.21 -44.36 33.12
N LYS A 878 28.76 -45.42 33.72
CA LYS A 878 29.72 -46.35 33.10
C LYS A 878 28.95 -47.40 32.30
N ILE A 879 29.51 -47.85 31.19
CA ILE A 879 28.91 -48.81 30.26
C ILE A 879 29.68 -50.14 30.25
N ARG A 880 28.96 -51.25 30.02
CA ARG A 880 29.52 -52.59 29.77
C ARG A 880 28.63 -53.36 28.80
N LEU A 881 29.16 -54.40 28.15
CA LEU A 881 28.35 -55.38 27.42
C LEU A 881 27.46 -56.19 28.39
N ASN A 882 26.25 -56.54 27.93
CA ASN A 882 25.27 -57.30 28.72
C ASN A 882 25.47 -58.82 28.62
N LYS A 883 25.82 -59.33 27.43
CA LYS A 883 25.88 -60.77 27.09
C LYS A 883 27.22 -61.12 26.40
N PRO A 884 27.78 -62.32 26.61
CA PRO A 884 28.91 -62.82 25.83
C PRO A 884 28.47 -63.22 24.41
N ILE A 885 29.38 -63.09 23.45
CA ILE A 885 29.07 -63.06 22.00
C ILE A 885 28.62 -64.42 21.45
N ASP A 886 29.04 -65.52 22.08
CA ASP A 886 28.70 -66.90 21.72
C ASP A 886 27.18 -67.20 21.72
N SER A 887 26.37 -66.28 22.28
CA SER A 887 24.91 -66.33 22.31
C SER A 887 24.20 -65.44 21.28
N ILE A 888 24.95 -64.67 20.48
CA ILE A 888 24.43 -63.61 19.59
C ILE A 888 24.57 -63.95 18.10
N ALA A 889 25.62 -64.71 17.73
CA ALA A 889 25.98 -65.01 16.34
C ALA A 889 25.01 -65.92 15.54
N THR A 890 23.81 -66.18 16.05
CA THR A 890 22.83 -67.14 15.49
C THR A 890 21.48 -66.49 15.16
N ARG A 891 21.36 -65.16 15.19
CA ARG A 891 20.03 -64.50 15.16
C ARG A 891 19.90 -63.16 14.42
N THR A 892 20.85 -62.75 13.59
CA THR A 892 20.84 -61.41 12.94
C THR A 892 20.96 -61.39 11.41
N ASP A 893 21.12 -62.54 10.76
CA ASP A 893 21.62 -62.60 9.38
C ASP A 893 20.54 -63.05 8.37
N VAL A 894 19.26 -62.85 8.70
CA VAL A 894 18.10 -63.27 7.87
C VAL A 894 17.31 -62.07 7.32
N ASP A 895 17.14 -61.01 8.11
CA ASP A 895 16.15 -59.95 7.84
C ASP A 895 16.73 -58.70 7.13
N VAL A 896 17.70 -58.89 6.22
CA VAL A 896 18.31 -57.79 5.41
C VAL A 896 18.31 -58.13 3.91
N ALA A 897 17.29 -58.86 3.46
CA ALA A 897 17.11 -59.26 2.05
C ALA A 897 15.62 -59.32 1.63
N ALA A 898 14.86 -58.26 1.95
CA ALA A 898 13.51 -57.98 1.47
C ALA A 898 13.30 -56.47 1.32
#